data_AF-A0A3B8YBA0-F1
#
_entry.id   AF-A0A3B8YBA0-F1
#
_cell.length_a   1.000
_cell.length_b   1.000
_cell.length_c   1.000
_cell.angle_alpha   90.00
_cell.angle_beta   90.00
_cell.angle_gamma   90.00
#
_symmetry.space_group_name_H-M   'P 1'
#
loop_
_entity.id
_entity.type
_entity.pdbx_description
1 polymer ?
#
loop_
_entity_poly.entity_id
_entity_poly.type
_entity_poly.pdbx_seq_one_letter_code
_entity_poly.pdbx_strand_id
1 'polypeptide(L)'
;MNPEQRPTAHSANISNQIDTSQNIPAKKSPKKPSLSLSQMILIALLGGIICGVFFGEWCANLQIIGDVFIGLLQMTVLPAIVFSLISGIGRLTVEQSTKLASKAILVLLMLWGIGFITVLLIPLAFPSWESASFFSTSFIEEPKSVDLFGLFIPKNPFNSLADNEVPAVVVFCIFMGISLITIPRKKRILKLIDILSESMSKVTKMVVKLTPIGVFAIAASAAGTMTFQDLGRLQGYFITYILATLILGGLILPSIIASLTPFSYKDIISTVQNTLILTFAAGKVLVALPLIVDNIKTLFKKYELSNEDIEATAEVIVPLSFPFPHLGRLVVMSFIPFSAWFVGTPLSFLQYGILLPVGFLVLFGSSSVAIPFMLDLMRLPADMFQVFVITDVLIDRLSNVLAAVHLFTVGMVTTSALFGFLQIRWKGLKNLLIGGLILAVIALFSTKIYLSNSLGKYDKDKIIANMQLLQPSVSSVIVEPNKNPLPLKPNQSLLNRVQERGIIRIGYLRDNLPFSYTNAQGKLVGFDIDMAQRLAQELKVKVEFVPFKIDELNQVLNEDYFDLGMSGILGTVERSSEETRFSDPYLNVTMALVVADHRDKEFADLASINRMESLKIGVTDKRLFGDKIKLYLPNAEVVFLESPRDFFEKKNKGKDVDVLLSSAEAGSAWTLLYPRFQVVNPFPRQVAIPLVYPFNGRNDATMDEFIDHWVELKKLDGTINEVYDYWILGKGSEKKEPRWSVIRNVLGWIN
;
A
#
# COMPACT_ATOMS: atom_id res chain seq x y z
N MET A 1 -27.47 74.29 41.27
CA MET A 1 -26.29 74.60 42.10
C MET A 1 -25.16 75.02 41.17
N ASN A 2 -24.81 76.30 41.22
CA ASN A 2 -23.57 76.88 40.68
C ASN A 2 -22.40 76.49 41.62
N PRO A 3 -21.12 76.84 41.37
CA PRO A 3 -20.27 76.90 40.16
C PRO A 3 -19.04 75.96 40.33
N GLU A 4 -18.10 75.84 39.38
CA GLU A 4 -16.73 76.42 39.41
C GLU A 4 -15.88 75.58 38.42
N GLN A 5 -14.86 76.03 37.69
CA GLN A 5 -14.22 77.31 37.43
C GLN A 5 -13.42 77.17 36.11
N ARG A 6 -13.31 78.30 35.41
CA ARG A 6 -12.57 78.69 34.18
C ARG A 6 -11.03 78.79 34.44
N PRO A 7 -10.15 79.37 33.56
CA PRO A 7 -10.07 79.46 32.08
C PRO A 7 -8.63 79.45 31.45
N THR A 8 -8.57 79.52 30.11
CA THR A 8 -7.65 80.16 29.12
C THR A 8 -6.30 80.83 29.49
N ALA A 9 -5.28 80.69 28.61
CA ALA A 9 -4.51 81.76 27.88
C ALA A 9 -3.28 81.15 27.14
N HIS A 10 -3.02 81.36 25.83
CA HIS A 10 -2.20 82.44 25.20
C HIS A 10 -0.81 82.59 25.87
N SER A 11 0.35 82.66 25.22
CA SER A 11 0.79 82.99 23.86
C SER A 11 2.33 82.84 23.77
N ALA A 12 2.90 82.68 22.56
CA ALA A 12 4.16 83.25 22.01
C ALA A 12 5.40 83.46 22.92
N ASN A 13 6.67 83.37 22.53
CA ASN A 13 7.49 82.98 21.38
C ASN A 13 8.93 83.38 21.81
N ILE A 14 9.97 82.84 21.16
CA ILE A 14 11.37 83.33 21.13
C ILE A 14 12.27 83.03 22.37
N SER A 15 13.22 82.11 22.19
CA SER A 15 14.65 82.47 22.01
C SER A 15 15.52 81.24 21.79
N ASN A 16 16.26 81.27 20.69
CA ASN A 16 17.36 80.38 20.37
C ASN A 16 18.47 80.52 21.42
N GLN A 17 18.90 79.41 22.00
CA GLN A 17 20.30 79.21 22.36
C GLN A 17 20.72 77.80 21.95
N ILE A 18 21.68 77.80 21.02
CA ILE A 18 22.42 76.66 20.52
C ILE A 18 23.27 76.15 21.70
N ASP A 19 23.01 74.93 22.16
CA ASP A 19 23.97 74.19 22.98
C ASP A 19 24.34 72.89 22.26
N THR A 20 25.54 72.93 21.70
CA THR A 20 26.29 71.81 21.15
C THR A 20 26.72 70.88 22.28
N SER A 21 25.95 69.84 22.57
CA SER A 21 26.45 68.67 23.28
C SER A 21 26.02 67.37 22.60
N GLN A 22 26.97 66.47 22.57
CA GLN A 22 27.07 65.30 21.70
C GLN A 22 25.96 64.27 22.00
N ASN A 23 25.11 64.02 21.01
CA ASN A 23 24.20 62.88 21.04
C ASN A 23 24.96 61.65 20.51
N ILE A 24 25.62 60.92 21.42
CA ILE A 24 26.23 59.62 21.13
C ILE A 24 25.10 58.64 20.77
N PRO A 25 25.09 58.01 19.59
CA PRO A 25 24.07 57.01 19.26
C PRO A 25 24.27 55.77 20.15
N ALA A 26 23.23 55.42 20.91
CA ALA A 26 23.20 54.18 21.68
C ALA A 26 23.52 52.99 20.77
N LYS A 27 24.63 52.32 21.08
CA LYS A 27 25.15 51.14 20.40
C LYS A 27 24.09 50.02 20.47
N LYS A 28 23.36 49.76 19.38
CA LYS A 28 22.44 48.63 19.28
C LYS A 28 23.21 47.35 19.60
N SER A 29 22.79 46.63 20.63
CA SER A 29 23.36 45.33 20.98
C SER A 29 23.24 44.38 19.78
N PRO A 30 24.25 43.52 19.51
CA PRO A 30 24.18 42.56 18.43
C PRO A 30 23.04 41.58 18.73
N LYS A 31 21.99 41.58 17.91
CA LYS A 31 20.95 40.54 17.95
C LYS A 31 21.65 39.19 17.77
N LYS A 32 21.58 38.31 18.78
CA LYS A 32 21.99 36.91 18.65
C LYS A 32 21.32 36.32 17.40
N PRO A 33 22.02 35.53 16.57
CA PRO A 33 21.39 34.92 15.40
C PRO A 33 20.31 33.95 15.88
N SER A 34 19.03 34.32 15.74
CA SER A 34 17.92 33.41 15.97
C SER A 34 17.86 32.42 14.81
N LEU A 35 17.83 31.12 15.11
CA LEU A 35 17.65 30.08 14.10
C LEU A 35 16.42 30.36 13.24
N SER A 36 16.55 30.23 11.93
CA SER A 36 15.40 30.28 11.02
C SER A 36 14.48 29.07 11.25
N LEU A 37 13.19 29.22 10.95
CA LEU A 37 12.21 28.12 11.08
C LEU A 37 12.66 26.87 10.30
N SER A 38 13.22 27.04 9.11
CA SER A 38 13.78 25.95 8.30
C SER A 38 14.92 25.21 9.00
N GLN A 39 15.81 25.93 9.69
CA GLN A 39 16.90 25.34 10.47
C GLN A 39 16.36 24.59 11.70
N MET A 40 15.38 25.16 12.42
CA MET A 40 14.74 24.49 13.55
C MET A 40 14.07 23.19 13.14
N ILE A 41 13.39 23.20 12.00
CA ILE A 41 12.76 22.03 11.40
C ILE A 41 13.80 20.95 11.05
N LEU A 42 14.92 21.34 10.43
CA LEU A 42 15.96 20.38 10.06
C LEU A 42 16.62 19.76 11.31
N ILE A 43 16.88 20.58 12.34
CA ILE A 43 17.39 20.12 13.63
C ILE A 43 16.39 19.16 14.29
N ALA A 44 15.09 19.49 14.26
CA ALA A 44 14.03 18.65 14.80
C ALA A 44 13.91 17.31 14.06
N LEU A 45 14.04 17.31 12.73
CA LEU A 45 14.04 16.10 11.91
C LEU A 45 15.21 15.19 12.28
N LEU A 46 16.44 15.73 12.28
CA LEU A 46 17.64 14.96 12.63
C LEU A 46 17.59 14.48 14.08
N GLY A 47 17.18 15.34 15.02
CA GLY A 47 16.99 14.98 16.41
C GLY A 47 15.95 13.88 16.60
N GLY A 48 14.85 13.93 15.84
CA GLY A 48 13.82 12.90 15.84
C GLY A 48 14.36 11.56 15.35
N ILE A 49 15.07 11.54 14.21
CA ILE A 49 15.70 10.33 13.68
C ILE A 49 16.67 9.73 14.70
N ILE A 50 17.54 10.55 15.29
CA ILE A 50 18.50 10.10 16.32
C ILE A 50 17.75 9.51 17.53
N CYS A 51 16.69 10.19 17.99
CA CYS A 51 15.86 9.71 19.09
C CYS A 51 15.20 8.36 18.76
N GLY A 52 14.61 8.23 17.57
CA GLY A 52 14.01 6.98 17.10
C GLY A 52 15.02 5.85 17.03
N VAL A 53 16.20 6.06 16.46
CA VAL A 53 17.28 5.05 16.41
C VAL A 53 17.80 4.70 17.81
N PHE A 54 17.83 5.66 18.73
CA PHE A 54 18.34 5.45 20.08
C PHE A 54 17.36 4.66 20.96
N PHE A 55 16.09 5.09 21.03
CA PHE A 55 15.07 4.54 21.94
C PHE A 55 14.24 3.41 21.35
N GLY A 56 14.30 3.17 20.03
CA GLY A 56 13.59 2.05 19.44
C GLY A 56 12.08 2.23 19.43
N GLU A 57 11.38 1.13 19.68
CA GLU A 57 9.91 1.02 19.64
C GLU A 57 9.19 1.95 20.62
N TRP A 58 9.84 2.41 21.69
CA TRP A 58 9.23 3.36 22.63
C TRP A 58 8.86 4.69 21.98
N CYS A 59 9.56 5.06 20.90
CA CYS A 59 9.22 6.24 20.12
C CYS A 59 7.90 6.10 19.35
N ALA A 60 7.30 4.90 19.23
CA ALA A 60 5.98 4.72 18.63
C ALA A 60 4.91 5.58 19.34
N ASN A 61 5.03 5.77 20.65
CA ASN A 61 4.10 6.61 21.42
C ASN A 61 4.17 8.10 21.03
N LEU A 62 5.28 8.55 20.45
CA LEU A 62 5.40 9.92 19.92
C LEU A 62 4.50 10.14 18.69
N GLN A 63 4.02 9.06 18.05
CA GLN A 63 3.07 9.17 16.94
C GLN A 63 1.83 9.97 17.32
N ILE A 64 1.34 9.84 18.57
CA ILE A 64 0.18 10.58 19.07
C ILE A 64 0.39 12.10 18.94
N ILE A 65 1.60 12.60 19.27
CA ILE A 65 1.95 14.01 19.13
C ILE A 65 1.99 14.40 17.64
N GLY A 66 2.51 13.51 16.80
CA GLY A 66 2.49 13.66 15.34
C GLY A 66 1.08 13.79 14.78
N ASP A 67 0.16 12.91 15.20
CA ASP A 67 -1.23 12.87 14.75
C ASP A 67 -2.01 14.11 15.20
N VAL A 68 -1.81 14.55 16.46
CA VAL A 68 -2.37 15.83 16.94
C VAL A 68 -1.89 16.99 16.09
N PHE A 69 -0.59 17.05 15.78
CA PHE A 69 -0.05 18.09 14.92
C PHE A 69 -0.65 18.05 13.49
N ILE A 70 -0.80 16.86 12.90
CA ILE A 70 -1.44 16.68 11.60
C ILE A 70 -2.91 17.13 11.64
N GLY A 71 -3.65 16.74 12.67
CA GLY A 71 -5.05 17.12 12.87
C GLY A 71 -5.25 18.63 12.99
N LEU A 72 -4.38 19.32 13.75
CA LEU A 72 -4.39 20.78 13.87
C LEU A 72 -4.17 21.48 12.52
N LEU A 73 -3.33 20.91 11.65
CA LEU A 73 -3.13 21.42 10.29
C LEU A 73 -4.34 21.12 9.39
N GLN A 74 -4.89 19.91 9.44
CA GLN A 74 -6.05 19.53 8.62
C GLN A 74 -7.29 20.39 8.94
N MET A 75 -7.49 20.73 10.22
CA MET A 75 -8.59 21.56 10.69
C MET A 75 -8.69 22.91 9.96
N THR A 76 -7.57 23.58 9.68
CA THR A 76 -7.59 24.92 9.06
C THR A 76 -7.60 24.89 7.54
N VAL A 77 -7.11 23.79 6.97
CA VAL A 77 -6.77 23.68 5.57
C VAL A 77 -7.99 23.49 4.66
N LEU A 78 -8.88 22.55 5.01
CA LEU A 78 -10.03 22.24 4.16
C LEU A 78 -11.01 23.43 4.07
N PRO A 79 -11.35 24.14 5.17
CA PRO A 79 -12.09 25.39 5.09
C PRO A 79 -11.37 26.48 4.27
N ALA A 80 -10.05 26.61 4.41
CA ALA A 80 -9.27 27.58 3.65
C ALA A 80 -9.36 27.35 2.14
N ILE A 81 -9.30 26.09 1.68
CA ILE A 81 -9.48 25.73 0.27
C ILE A 81 -10.86 26.15 -0.23
N VAL A 82 -11.92 25.84 0.52
CA VAL A 82 -13.30 26.18 0.14
C VAL A 82 -13.43 27.69 -0.06
N PHE A 83 -12.99 28.49 0.92
CA PHE A 83 -13.07 29.95 0.83
C PHE A 83 -12.20 30.51 -0.30
N SER A 84 -10.98 29.98 -0.46
CA SER A 84 -10.04 30.42 -1.49
C SER A 84 -10.53 30.10 -2.91
N LEU A 85 -11.09 28.92 -3.15
CA LEU A 85 -11.62 28.54 -4.46
C LEU A 85 -12.86 29.35 -4.84
N ILE A 86 -13.81 29.47 -3.92
CA ILE A 86 -15.04 30.22 -4.16
C ILE A 86 -14.72 31.70 -4.41
N SER A 87 -13.88 32.30 -3.57
CA SER A 87 -13.48 33.70 -3.75
C SER A 87 -12.67 33.89 -5.03
N GLY A 88 -11.68 33.03 -5.27
CA GLY A 88 -10.79 33.10 -6.42
C GLY A 88 -11.55 33.04 -7.74
N ILE A 89 -12.38 32.01 -7.93
CA ILE A 89 -13.17 31.84 -9.15
C ILE A 89 -14.21 32.97 -9.29
N GLY A 90 -14.90 33.33 -8.20
CA GLY A 90 -15.95 34.36 -8.23
C GLY A 90 -15.45 35.77 -8.58
N ARG A 91 -14.17 36.07 -8.38
CA ARG A 91 -13.52 37.33 -8.79
C ARG A 91 -13.32 37.44 -10.30
N LEU A 92 -13.21 36.30 -11.01
CA LEU A 92 -12.94 36.28 -12.45
C LEU A 92 -14.15 36.73 -13.27
N THR A 93 -13.89 37.09 -14.52
CA THR A 93 -14.90 37.18 -15.58
C THR A 93 -15.05 35.83 -16.29
N VAL A 94 -16.15 35.63 -17.03
CA VAL A 94 -16.39 34.39 -17.80
C VAL A 94 -15.27 34.15 -18.83
N GLU A 95 -14.80 35.21 -19.50
CA GLU A 95 -13.70 35.13 -20.46
C GLU A 95 -12.36 34.78 -19.79
N GLN A 96 -12.06 35.40 -18.64
CA GLN A 96 -10.84 35.08 -17.88
C GLN A 96 -10.88 33.66 -17.33
N SER A 97 -12.03 33.21 -16.82
CA SER A 97 -12.20 31.85 -16.26
C SER A 97 -11.98 30.77 -17.32
N THR A 98 -12.56 30.93 -18.52
CA THR A 98 -12.38 29.98 -19.63
C THR A 98 -10.94 29.97 -20.15
N LYS A 99 -10.31 31.14 -20.33
CA LYS A 99 -8.89 31.24 -20.70
C LYS A 99 -7.99 30.59 -19.65
N LEU A 100 -8.17 30.92 -18.37
CA LEU A 100 -7.41 30.33 -17.27
C LEU A 100 -7.55 28.81 -17.24
N ALA A 101 -8.78 28.29 -17.32
CA ALA A 101 -9.05 26.85 -17.31
C ALA A 101 -8.36 26.12 -18.47
N SER A 102 -8.45 26.65 -19.69
CA SER A 102 -7.83 26.02 -20.87
C SER A 102 -6.30 25.92 -20.74
N LYS A 103 -5.64 26.98 -20.22
CA LYS A 103 -4.18 26.99 -20.01
C LYS A 103 -3.79 26.07 -18.86
N ALA A 104 -4.54 26.09 -17.75
CA ALA A 104 -4.31 25.23 -16.59
C ALA A 104 -4.39 23.74 -16.96
N ILE A 105 -5.45 23.35 -17.68
CA ILE A 105 -5.65 21.96 -18.13
C ILE A 105 -4.51 21.51 -19.04
N LEU A 106 -4.06 22.35 -19.97
CA LEU A 106 -2.94 22.00 -20.85
C LEU A 106 -1.64 21.77 -20.07
N VAL A 107 -1.36 22.61 -19.06
CA VAL A 107 -0.19 22.43 -18.17
C VAL A 107 -0.34 21.16 -17.34
N LEU A 108 -1.53 20.88 -16.79
CA LEU A 108 -1.80 19.65 -16.03
C LEU A 108 -1.61 18.40 -16.89
N LEU A 109 -2.15 18.37 -18.11
CA LEU A 109 -1.99 17.25 -19.05
C LEU A 109 -0.51 16.98 -19.36
N MET A 110 0.28 18.04 -19.59
CA MET A 110 1.73 17.92 -19.79
C MET A 110 2.40 17.31 -18.56
N LEU A 111 2.07 17.78 -17.35
CA LEU A 111 2.66 17.27 -16.12
C LEU A 111 2.22 15.83 -15.81
N TRP A 112 0.96 15.47 -16.03
CA TRP A 112 0.49 14.08 -15.88
C TRP A 112 1.17 13.15 -16.87
N GLY A 113 1.39 13.58 -18.11
CA GLY A 113 2.17 12.83 -19.10
C GLY A 113 3.58 12.49 -18.59
N ILE A 114 4.27 13.47 -18.00
CA ILE A 114 5.58 13.25 -17.37
C ILE A 114 5.48 12.25 -16.20
N GLY A 115 4.42 12.33 -15.39
CA GLY A 115 4.16 11.41 -14.29
C GLY A 115 3.95 9.98 -14.76
N PHE A 116 3.10 9.78 -15.76
CA PHE A 116 2.84 8.46 -16.35
C PHE A 116 4.08 7.86 -17.00
N ILE A 117 4.85 8.66 -17.76
CA ILE A 117 6.14 8.23 -18.30
C ILE A 117 7.07 7.79 -17.17
N THR A 118 7.12 8.53 -16.07
CA THR A 118 7.95 8.17 -14.91
C THR A 118 7.54 6.82 -14.32
N VAL A 119 6.23 6.59 -14.11
CA VAL A 119 5.72 5.31 -13.59
C VAL A 119 6.02 4.14 -14.53
N LEU A 120 6.01 4.37 -15.86
CA LEU A 120 6.39 3.36 -16.86
C LEU A 120 7.90 3.08 -16.89
N LEU A 121 8.74 4.06 -16.53
CA LEU A 121 10.20 3.92 -16.56
C LEU A 121 10.78 3.27 -15.28
N ILE A 122 10.21 3.54 -14.11
CA ILE A 122 10.69 3.01 -12.81
C ILE A 122 10.91 1.49 -12.82
N PRO A 123 9.99 0.66 -13.36
CA PRO A 123 10.13 -0.80 -13.37
C PRO A 123 11.35 -1.32 -14.13
N LEU A 124 11.91 -0.52 -15.05
CA LEU A 124 13.15 -0.87 -15.77
C LEU A 124 14.39 -0.89 -14.85
N ALA A 125 14.30 -0.25 -13.68
CA ALA A 125 15.33 -0.29 -12.66
C ALA A 125 15.39 -1.63 -11.91
N PHE A 126 14.35 -2.46 -12.03
CA PHE A 126 14.23 -3.68 -11.25
C PHE A 126 14.92 -4.87 -11.95
N PRO A 127 15.87 -5.56 -11.30
CA PRO A 127 16.53 -6.75 -11.86
C PRO A 127 15.62 -7.98 -11.78
N SER A 128 15.87 -9.02 -12.58
CA SER A 128 15.24 -10.32 -12.37
C SER A 128 15.71 -10.91 -11.04
N TRP A 129 14.79 -11.38 -10.20
CA TRP A 129 15.11 -12.06 -8.94
C TRP A 129 14.10 -13.17 -8.66
N GLU A 130 14.52 -14.21 -7.94
CA GLU A 130 13.63 -15.30 -7.52
C GLU A 130 12.79 -14.81 -6.33
N SER A 131 11.46 -14.84 -6.47
CA SER A 131 10.51 -14.46 -5.42
C SER A 131 9.24 -15.30 -5.52
N ALA A 132 8.63 -15.58 -4.39
CA ALA A 132 7.29 -16.13 -4.27
C ALA A 132 6.62 -15.51 -3.05
N SER A 133 5.31 -15.59 -2.92
CA SER A 133 4.58 -15.10 -1.74
C SER A 133 3.67 -16.19 -1.18
N PHE A 134 3.32 -16.06 0.09
CA PHE A 134 2.19 -16.80 0.64
C PHE A 134 0.92 -16.48 -0.15
N PHE A 135 -0.10 -17.31 0.02
CA PHE A 135 -1.38 -17.11 -0.62
C PHE A 135 -1.99 -15.75 -0.20
N SER A 136 -2.75 -15.12 -1.11
CA SER A 136 -3.48 -13.88 -0.79
C SER A 136 -4.94 -13.96 -1.17
N THR A 137 -5.82 -13.48 -0.28
CA THR A 137 -7.26 -13.47 -0.52
C THR A 137 -7.66 -12.62 -1.72
N SER A 138 -6.85 -11.64 -2.15
CA SER A 138 -7.06 -10.88 -3.40
C SER A 138 -7.05 -11.75 -4.66
N PHE A 139 -6.53 -12.99 -4.61
CA PHE A 139 -6.67 -13.94 -5.71
C PHE A 139 -8.12 -14.45 -5.87
N ILE A 140 -8.95 -14.32 -4.83
CA ILE A 140 -10.31 -14.88 -4.70
C ILE A 140 -11.37 -13.79 -4.42
N GLU A 141 -11.03 -12.63 -3.88
CA GLU A 141 -12.05 -11.57 -3.72
C GLU A 141 -12.40 -10.95 -5.10
N GLU A 142 -13.69 -10.74 -5.37
CA GLU A 142 -14.06 -9.89 -6.51
C GLU A 142 -13.56 -8.46 -6.25
N PRO A 143 -12.99 -7.77 -7.26
CA PRO A 143 -12.41 -6.46 -7.05
C PRO A 143 -13.46 -5.52 -6.46
N LYS A 144 -13.17 -4.94 -5.29
CA LYS A 144 -14.12 -4.01 -4.65
C LYS A 144 -14.30 -2.80 -5.56
N SER A 145 -15.50 -2.61 -6.09
CA SER A 145 -15.79 -1.47 -6.96
C SER A 145 -15.71 -0.17 -6.16
N VAL A 146 -14.78 0.71 -6.49
CA VAL A 146 -14.78 2.10 -5.99
C VAL A 146 -15.88 2.85 -6.73
N ASP A 147 -16.79 3.50 -5.99
CA ASP A 147 -17.79 4.39 -6.57
C ASP A 147 -17.11 5.66 -7.10
N LEU A 148 -16.64 5.58 -8.34
CA LEU A 148 -16.01 6.70 -9.03
C LEU A 148 -16.95 7.89 -9.15
N PHE A 149 -18.28 7.67 -9.24
CA PHE A 149 -19.23 8.79 -9.34
C PHE A 149 -19.37 9.52 -8.02
N GLY A 150 -19.47 8.77 -6.90
CA GLY A 150 -19.49 9.32 -5.56
C GLY A 150 -18.26 10.17 -5.24
N LEU A 151 -17.09 9.82 -5.79
CA LEU A 151 -15.83 10.55 -5.57
C LEU A 151 -15.88 11.99 -6.11
N PHE A 152 -16.62 12.25 -7.19
CA PHE A 152 -16.66 13.56 -7.87
C PHE A 152 -17.96 14.33 -7.68
N ILE A 153 -19.10 13.65 -7.55
CA ILE A 153 -20.42 14.27 -7.52
C ILE A 153 -20.98 14.15 -6.10
N PRO A 154 -20.84 15.20 -5.25
CA PRO A 154 -21.38 15.15 -3.90
C PRO A 154 -22.91 15.16 -3.94
N LYS A 155 -23.55 14.18 -3.30
CA LYS A 155 -24.98 14.28 -2.95
C LYS A 155 -25.21 15.37 -1.91
N ASN A 156 -24.23 15.58 -1.03
CA ASN A 156 -24.22 16.62 -0.02
C ASN A 156 -22.78 17.16 0.17
N PRO A 157 -22.48 18.40 -0.25
CA PRO A 157 -21.14 18.96 -0.16
C PRO A 157 -20.64 19.14 1.28
N PHE A 158 -21.54 19.26 2.26
CA PHE A 158 -21.16 19.34 3.67
C PHE A 158 -20.76 17.98 4.23
N ASN A 159 -21.41 16.90 3.78
CA ASN A 159 -21.00 15.54 4.12
C ASN A 159 -19.64 15.23 3.51
N SER A 160 -19.45 15.53 2.23
CA SER A 160 -18.15 15.39 1.56
C SER A 160 -17.04 16.21 2.23
N LEU A 161 -17.38 17.38 2.80
CA LEU A 161 -16.44 18.17 3.61
C LEU A 161 -16.08 17.47 4.93
N ALA A 162 -17.04 16.84 5.60
CA ALA A 162 -16.81 16.10 6.84
C ALA A 162 -16.00 14.81 6.61
N ASP A 163 -16.25 14.13 5.49
CA ASP A 163 -15.61 12.86 5.12
C ASP A 163 -14.25 13.04 4.41
N ASN A 164 -13.77 14.28 4.29
CA ASN A 164 -12.52 14.64 3.60
C ASN A 164 -12.48 14.25 2.10
N GLU A 165 -13.63 14.24 1.43
CA GLU A 165 -13.76 14.01 -0.01
C GLU A 165 -13.40 15.28 -0.82
N VAL A 166 -12.11 15.61 -0.86
CA VAL A 166 -11.60 16.83 -1.51
C VAL A 166 -12.11 17.03 -2.94
N PRO A 167 -12.14 16.04 -3.85
CA PRO A 167 -12.57 16.26 -5.24
C PRO A 167 -14.03 16.72 -5.32
N ALA A 168 -14.93 16.07 -4.58
CA ALA A 168 -16.34 16.41 -4.54
C ALA A 168 -16.56 17.83 -4.01
N VAL A 169 -15.86 18.22 -2.94
CA VAL A 169 -15.89 19.58 -2.38
C VAL A 169 -15.43 20.62 -3.41
N VAL A 170 -14.44 20.28 -4.22
CA VAL A 170 -13.87 21.19 -5.22
C VAL A 170 -14.81 21.40 -6.39
N VAL A 171 -15.45 20.34 -6.89
CA VAL A 171 -16.49 20.45 -7.92
C VAL A 171 -17.59 21.40 -7.44
N PHE A 172 -18.05 21.24 -6.21
CA PHE A 172 -19.01 22.16 -5.59
C PHE A 172 -18.49 23.62 -5.54
N CYS A 173 -17.24 23.84 -5.12
CA CYS A 173 -16.64 25.17 -5.06
C CYS A 173 -16.52 25.83 -6.45
N ILE A 174 -16.23 25.06 -7.48
CA ILE A 174 -16.16 25.54 -8.88
C ILE A 174 -17.54 26.02 -9.33
N PHE A 175 -18.59 25.23 -9.14
CA PHE A 175 -19.96 25.64 -9.50
C PHE A 175 -20.41 26.89 -8.74
N MET A 176 -20.14 26.94 -7.43
CA MET A 176 -20.45 28.10 -6.59
C MET A 176 -19.70 29.34 -7.06
N GLY A 177 -18.39 29.21 -7.31
CA GLY A 177 -17.53 30.28 -7.83
C GLY A 177 -18.01 30.82 -9.18
N ILE A 178 -18.31 29.93 -10.15
CA ILE A 178 -18.83 30.31 -11.48
C ILE A 178 -20.18 31.01 -11.34
N SER A 179 -21.07 30.51 -10.48
CA SER A 179 -22.36 31.15 -10.19
C SER A 179 -22.18 32.59 -9.70
N LEU A 180 -21.26 32.81 -8.74
CA LEU A 180 -20.94 34.15 -8.24
C LEU A 180 -20.46 35.11 -9.32
N ILE A 181 -19.82 34.65 -10.40
CA ILE A 181 -19.35 35.52 -11.50
C ILE A 181 -20.49 36.37 -12.05
N THR A 182 -21.68 35.77 -12.17
CA THR A 182 -22.88 36.38 -12.78
C THR A 182 -23.68 37.28 -11.84
N ILE A 183 -23.37 37.29 -10.54
CA ILE A 183 -24.19 38.00 -9.54
C ILE A 183 -23.77 39.47 -9.41
N PRO A 184 -24.69 40.45 -9.64
CA PRO A 184 -24.36 41.90 -9.63
C PRO A 184 -23.84 42.44 -8.28
N ARG A 185 -24.11 41.75 -7.16
CA ARG A 185 -23.68 42.13 -5.80
C ARG A 185 -22.59 41.23 -5.21
N LYS A 186 -21.89 40.45 -6.06
CA LYS A 186 -20.87 39.47 -5.62
C LYS A 186 -19.79 40.04 -4.72
N LYS A 187 -19.40 41.31 -4.91
CA LYS A 187 -18.33 41.98 -4.12
C LYS A 187 -18.56 41.93 -2.61
N ARG A 188 -19.80 41.97 -2.12
CA ARG A 188 -20.10 41.89 -0.68
C ARG A 188 -19.80 40.50 -0.12
N ILE A 189 -20.25 39.45 -0.80
CA ILE A 189 -20.03 38.05 -0.42
C ILE A 189 -18.53 37.71 -0.54
N LEU A 190 -17.89 38.09 -1.65
CA LEU A 190 -16.46 37.86 -1.85
C LEU A 190 -15.62 38.49 -0.73
N LYS A 191 -15.92 39.73 -0.33
CA LYS A 191 -15.21 40.38 0.79
C LYS A 191 -15.38 39.65 2.12
N LEU A 192 -16.55 39.06 2.39
CA LEU A 192 -16.75 38.23 3.59
C LEU A 192 -15.94 36.94 3.51
N ILE A 193 -15.96 36.26 2.37
CA ILE A 193 -15.19 35.03 2.13
C ILE A 193 -13.68 35.31 2.24
N ASP A 194 -13.22 36.46 1.77
CA ASP A 194 -11.82 36.88 1.90
C ASP A 194 -11.39 37.04 3.36
N ILE A 195 -12.23 37.66 4.19
CA ILE A 195 -11.97 37.80 5.63
C ILE A 195 -11.88 36.41 6.30
N LEU A 196 -12.76 35.48 5.92
CA LEU A 196 -12.73 34.10 6.40
C LEU A 196 -11.46 33.37 5.96
N SER A 197 -11.08 33.50 4.69
CA SER A 197 -9.84 32.94 4.13
C SER A 197 -8.60 33.49 4.85
N GLU A 198 -8.53 34.81 5.05
CA GLU A 198 -7.43 35.46 5.77
C GLU A 198 -7.36 35.00 7.24
N SER A 199 -8.51 34.84 7.88
CA SER A 199 -8.61 34.28 9.23
C SER A 199 -8.05 32.86 9.29
N MET A 200 -8.45 31.97 8.37
CA MET A 200 -7.92 30.61 8.29
C MET A 200 -6.41 30.59 8.01
N SER A 201 -5.91 31.49 7.17
CA SER A 201 -4.48 31.66 6.90
C SER A 201 -3.71 32.08 8.16
N LYS A 202 -4.27 32.99 8.97
CA LYS A 202 -3.69 33.39 10.26
C LYS A 202 -3.62 32.23 11.25
N VAL A 203 -4.69 31.44 11.38
CA VAL A 203 -4.68 30.24 12.24
C VAL A 203 -3.63 29.23 11.76
N THR A 204 -3.56 28.98 10.45
CA THR A 204 -2.55 28.10 9.85
C THR A 204 -1.13 28.55 10.21
N LYS A 205 -0.84 29.86 10.11
CA LYS A 205 0.47 30.43 10.51
C LYS A 205 0.77 30.25 12.00
N MET A 206 -0.24 30.17 12.87
CA MET A 206 -0.04 29.86 14.29
C MET A 206 0.36 28.39 14.47
N VAL A 207 -0.34 27.47 13.81
CA VAL A 207 -0.05 26.03 13.88
C VAL A 207 1.34 25.70 13.30
N VAL A 208 1.77 26.39 12.25
CA VAL A 208 3.12 26.24 11.65
C VAL A 208 4.25 26.51 12.65
N LYS A 209 4.02 27.29 13.73
CA LYS A 209 5.04 27.48 14.76
C LYS A 209 5.32 26.20 15.57
N LEU A 210 4.36 25.27 15.60
CA LEU A 210 4.48 23.97 16.26
C LEU A 210 5.18 22.92 15.38
N THR A 211 5.47 23.24 14.10
CA THR A 211 6.07 22.29 13.15
C THR A 211 7.34 21.61 13.66
N PRO A 212 8.31 22.28 14.33
CA PRO A 212 9.48 21.57 14.86
C PRO A 212 9.12 20.43 15.82
N ILE A 213 8.12 20.60 16.68
CA ILE A 213 7.69 19.58 17.64
C ILE A 213 7.03 18.40 16.91
N GLY A 214 6.11 18.70 15.99
CA GLY A 214 5.43 17.68 15.19
C GLY A 214 6.39 16.88 14.31
N VAL A 215 7.36 17.56 13.66
CA VAL A 215 8.39 16.92 12.84
C VAL A 215 9.26 15.98 13.67
N PHE A 216 9.72 16.42 14.84
CA PHE A 216 10.51 15.59 15.74
C PHE A 216 9.75 14.32 16.12
N ALA A 217 8.50 14.46 16.54
CA ALA A 217 7.68 13.35 17.01
C ALA A 217 7.42 12.30 15.91
N ILE A 218 7.04 12.76 14.70
CA ILE A 218 6.79 11.85 13.58
C ILE A 218 8.10 11.20 13.12
N ALA A 219 9.19 11.97 13.01
CA ALA A 219 10.49 11.43 12.60
C ALA A 219 11.03 10.41 13.61
N ALA A 220 10.85 10.66 14.91
CA ALA A 220 11.23 9.73 15.97
C ALA A 220 10.38 8.47 15.98
N SER A 221 9.06 8.58 15.80
CA SER A 221 8.16 7.43 15.68
C SER A 221 8.49 6.57 14.46
N ALA A 222 8.65 7.20 13.29
CA ALA A 222 9.00 6.54 12.04
C ALA A 222 10.36 5.84 12.13
N ALA A 223 11.39 6.59 12.54
CA ALA A 223 12.70 6.01 12.76
C ALA A 223 12.68 4.99 13.90
N GLY A 224 11.75 5.07 14.85
CA GLY A 224 11.53 4.22 16.02
C GLY A 224 11.00 2.81 15.71
N THR A 225 10.16 2.71 14.68
CA THR A 225 9.32 1.53 14.41
C THR A 225 9.75 0.73 13.18
N MET A 226 10.57 1.31 12.29
CA MET A 226 11.08 0.61 11.11
C MET A 226 12.30 -0.26 11.44
N THR A 227 12.30 -1.53 11.00
CA THR A 227 13.47 -2.43 11.12
C THR A 227 14.42 -2.28 9.93
N PHE A 228 15.70 -2.63 10.12
CA PHE A 228 16.69 -2.64 9.04
C PHE A 228 16.38 -3.70 7.97
N GLN A 229 15.74 -4.80 8.35
CA GLN A 229 15.34 -5.88 7.44
C GLN A 229 14.16 -5.45 6.55
N ASP A 230 13.19 -4.72 7.10
CA ASP A 230 12.11 -4.09 6.32
C ASP A 230 12.69 -3.07 5.33
N LEU A 231 13.67 -2.27 5.76
CA LEU A 231 14.32 -1.29 4.87
C LEU A 231 15.04 -1.98 3.69
N GLY A 232 15.72 -3.10 3.95
CA GLY A 232 16.45 -3.88 2.95
C GLY A 232 15.54 -4.56 1.92
N ARG A 233 14.37 -5.04 2.32
CA ARG A 233 13.37 -5.63 1.41
C ARG A 233 12.68 -4.56 0.55
N LEU A 234 12.63 -3.31 1.01
CA LEU A 234 11.86 -2.20 0.40
C LEU A 234 12.73 -1.15 -0.28
N GLN A 235 14.04 -1.34 -0.27
CA GLN A 235 15.01 -0.42 -0.87
C GLN A 235 14.74 -0.14 -2.34
N GLY A 236 14.20 -1.12 -3.10
CA GLY A 236 13.84 -0.94 -4.50
C GLY A 236 12.83 0.18 -4.70
N TYR A 237 11.75 0.18 -3.92
CA TYR A 237 10.74 1.24 -3.96
C TYR A 237 11.29 2.57 -3.43
N PHE A 238 11.98 2.57 -2.28
CA PHE A 238 12.53 3.79 -1.70
C PHE A 238 13.51 4.51 -2.62
N ILE A 239 14.50 3.78 -3.16
CA ILE A 239 15.55 4.36 -4.00
C ILE A 239 14.93 4.93 -5.28
N THR A 240 14.08 4.15 -5.96
CA THR A 240 13.45 4.60 -7.20
C THR A 240 12.53 5.80 -6.97
N TYR A 241 11.75 5.83 -5.88
CA TYR A 241 10.88 6.96 -5.56
C TYR A 241 11.66 8.23 -5.17
N ILE A 242 12.70 8.09 -4.33
CA ILE A 242 13.57 9.21 -3.93
C ILE A 242 14.24 9.81 -5.18
N LEU A 243 14.83 8.96 -6.03
CA LEU A 243 15.47 9.42 -7.27
C LEU A 243 14.46 10.08 -8.21
N ALA A 244 13.29 9.50 -8.41
CA ALA A 244 12.23 10.10 -9.21
C ALA A 244 11.82 11.48 -8.66
N THR A 245 11.66 11.60 -7.33
CA THR A 245 11.32 12.88 -6.68
C THR A 245 12.42 13.92 -6.85
N LEU A 246 13.69 13.55 -6.68
CA LEU A 246 14.83 14.46 -6.84
C LEU A 246 14.99 14.90 -8.30
N ILE A 247 14.86 13.98 -9.25
CA ILE A 247 14.95 14.27 -10.68
C ILE A 247 13.78 15.14 -11.12
N LEU A 248 12.53 14.77 -10.76
CA LEU A 248 11.35 15.54 -11.15
C LEU A 248 11.30 16.91 -10.47
N GLY A 249 11.35 16.95 -9.14
CA GLY A 249 11.17 18.16 -8.36
C GLY A 249 12.41 19.06 -8.32
N GLY A 250 13.60 18.47 -8.36
CA GLY A 250 14.86 19.21 -8.35
C GLY A 250 15.28 19.70 -9.74
N LEU A 251 15.13 18.88 -10.78
CA LEU A 251 15.68 19.17 -12.10
C LEU A 251 14.61 19.43 -13.15
N ILE A 252 13.69 18.49 -13.38
CA ILE A 252 12.77 18.54 -14.53
C ILE A 252 11.81 19.71 -14.41
N LEU A 253 11.05 19.81 -13.30
CA LEU A 253 10.04 20.86 -13.13
C LEU A 253 10.64 22.27 -13.09
N PRO A 254 11.70 22.56 -12.31
CA PRO A 254 12.34 23.88 -12.34
C PRO A 254 12.91 24.23 -13.72
N SER A 255 13.42 23.24 -14.46
CA SER A 255 13.90 23.46 -15.83
C SER A 255 12.77 23.71 -16.84
N ILE A 256 11.60 23.08 -16.66
CA ILE A 256 10.39 23.39 -17.44
C ILE A 256 10.00 24.85 -17.22
N ILE A 257 9.94 25.31 -15.97
CA ILE A 257 9.66 26.72 -15.65
C ILE A 257 10.72 27.60 -16.32
N ALA A 258 12.01 27.34 -16.12
CA ALA A 258 13.09 28.17 -16.68
C ALA A 258 13.16 28.19 -18.22
N SER A 259 12.62 27.16 -18.87
CA SER A 259 12.62 27.02 -20.33
C SER A 259 11.37 27.61 -20.99
N LEU A 260 10.27 27.74 -20.26
CA LEU A 260 8.98 28.26 -20.74
C LEU A 260 8.69 29.69 -20.25
N THR A 261 9.40 30.17 -19.22
CA THR A 261 9.17 31.47 -18.58
C THR A 261 10.46 32.31 -18.59
N PRO A 262 10.38 33.63 -18.36
CA PRO A 262 11.57 34.48 -18.32
C PRO A 262 12.50 34.18 -17.13
N PHE A 263 12.01 33.47 -16.10
CA PHE A 263 12.71 33.26 -14.84
C PHE A 263 13.93 32.33 -14.98
N SER A 264 14.96 32.59 -14.18
CA SER A 264 16.17 31.76 -14.14
C SER A 264 16.00 30.56 -13.20
N TYR A 265 16.63 29.43 -13.53
CA TYR A 265 16.62 28.21 -12.68
C TYR A 265 17.05 28.49 -11.24
N LYS A 266 18.09 29.30 -11.07
CA LYS A 266 18.64 29.65 -9.74
C LYS A 266 17.61 30.43 -8.91
N ASP A 267 16.90 31.36 -9.53
CA ASP A 267 15.87 32.15 -8.84
C ASP A 267 14.66 31.29 -8.47
N ILE A 268 14.25 30.38 -9.36
CA ILE A 268 13.16 29.42 -9.13
C ILE A 268 13.46 28.57 -7.87
N ILE A 269 14.63 27.92 -7.82
CA ILE A 269 15.01 27.06 -6.68
C ILE A 269 15.17 27.88 -5.39
N SER A 270 15.89 29.00 -5.44
CA SER A 270 16.16 29.81 -4.24
C SER A 270 14.90 30.43 -3.65
N THR A 271 13.88 30.68 -4.47
CA THR A 271 12.57 31.18 -4.00
C THR A 271 11.78 30.06 -3.32
N VAL A 272 11.72 28.87 -3.92
CA VAL A 272 10.85 27.79 -3.42
C VAL A 272 11.46 26.96 -2.28
N GLN A 273 12.80 26.97 -2.10
CA GLN A 273 13.51 26.10 -1.15
C GLN A 273 12.92 26.08 0.28
N ASN A 274 12.57 27.24 0.83
CA ASN A 274 12.06 27.35 2.20
C ASN A 274 10.67 26.69 2.31
N THR A 275 9.86 26.87 1.27
CA THR A 275 8.55 26.23 1.16
C THR A 275 8.69 24.72 1.03
N LEU A 276 9.66 24.21 0.26
CA LEU A 276 9.90 22.77 0.14
C LEU A 276 10.32 22.13 1.46
N ILE A 277 11.24 22.76 2.20
CA ILE A 277 11.68 22.28 3.52
C ILE A 277 10.49 22.25 4.49
N LEU A 278 9.69 23.31 4.53
CA LEU A 278 8.50 23.36 5.37
C LEU A 278 7.44 22.34 4.95
N THR A 279 7.29 22.08 3.65
CA THR A 279 6.36 21.08 3.13
C THR A 279 6.79 19.67 3.52
N PHE A 280 8.07 19.34 3.36
CA PHE A 280 8.64 18.06 3.78
C PHE A 280 8.39 17.80 5.27
N ALA A 281 8.59 18.85 6.07
CA ALA A 281 8.42 18.84 7.50
C ALA A 281 6.96 18.68 7.95
N ALA A 282 6.06 19.45 7.35
CA ALA A 282 4.63 19.34 7.61
C ALA A 282 4.05 18.01 7.14
N GLY A 283 4.65 17.37 6.13
CA GLY A 283 4.14 16.12 5.55
C GLY A 283 2.80 16.30 4.83
N LYS A 284 2.43 17.53 4.48
CA LYS A 284 1.20 17.87 3.75
C LYS A 284 1.44 19.08 2.86
N VAL A 285 1.25 18.93 1.55
CA VAL A 285 1.38 20.00 0.54
C VAL A 285 0.39 21.14 0.77
N LEU A 286 -0.70 20.87 1.47
CA LEU A 286 -1.71 21.84 1.84
C LEU A 286 -1.14 23.04 2.60
N VAL A 287 -0.16 22.80 3.48
CA VAL A 287 0.54 23.86 4.24
C VAL A 287 1.36 24.75 3.32
N ALA A 288 1.78 24.22 2.17
CA ALA A 288 2.58 24.94 1.18
C ALA A 288 1.75 25.91 0.34
N LEU A 289 0.43 25.74 0.22
CA LEU A 289 -0.38 26.49 -0.75
C LEU A 289 -0.23 28.02 -0.62
N PRO A 290 -0.37 28.64 0.57
CA PRO A 290 -0.22 30.09 0.69
C PRO A 290 1.21 30.55 0.38
N LEU A 291 2.20 29.74 0.76
CA LEU A 291 3.62 30.04 0.53
C LEU A 291 4.00 29.89 -0.94
N ILE A 292 3.38 28.95 -1.66
CA ILE A 292 3.54 28.80 -3.11
C ILE A 292 2.99 30.05 -3.80
N VAL A 293 1.81 30.54 -3.39
CA VAL A 293 1.25 31.80 -3.91
C VAL A 293 2.22 32.96 -3.65
N ASP A 294 2.69 33.13 -2.42
CA ASP A 294 3.65 34.20 -2.06
C ASP A 294 4.97 34.08 -2.85
N ASN A 295 5.46 32.87 -3.09
CA ASN A 295 6.66 32.63 -3.89
C ASN A 295 6.47 33.03 -5.36
N ILE A 296 5.31 32.72 -5.94
CA ILE A 296 4.96 33.15 -7.30
C ILE A 296 4.96 34.68 -7.35
N LYS A 297 4.23 35.35 -6.46
CA LYS A 297 4.18 36.82 -6.38
C LYS A 297 5.56 37.44 -6.22
N THR A 298 6.39 36.89 -5.34
CA THR A 298 7.75 37.36 -5.08
C THR A 298 8.62 37.27 -6.34
N LEU A 299 8.52 36.17 -7.08
CA LEU A 299 9.32 35.96 -8.29
C LEU A 299 8.89 36.89 -9.43
N PHE A 300 7.58 37.10 -9.63
CA PHE A 300 7.07 38.09 -10.60
C PHE A 300 7.45 39.52 -10.22
N LYS A 301 7.42 39.87 -8.93
CA LYS A 301 7.85 41.18 -8.43
C LYS A 301 9.35 41.42 -8.64
N LYS A 302 10.18 40.41 -8.40
CA LYS A 302 11.64 40.48 -8.59
C LYS A 302 12.04 40.78 -10.04
N TYR A 303 11.24 40.35 -11.02
CA TYR A 303 11.47 40.58 -12.45
C TYR A 303 10.69 41.78 -13.00
N GLU A 304 10.06 42.59 -12.12
CA GLU A 304 9.25 43.77 -12.49
C GLU A 304 8.06 43.43 -13.41
N LEU A 305 7.54 42.20 -13.32
CA LEU A 305 6.42 41.70 -14.11
C LEU A 305 5.10 41.66 -13.32
N SER A 306 5.09 42.06 -12.04
CA SER A 306 3.91 41.91 -11.15
C SER A 306 2.85 42.98 -11.37
N ASN A 307 1.58 42.58 -11.40
CA ASN A 307 0.39 43.46 -11.35
C ASN A 307 -0.74 42.79 -10.55
N GLU A 308 -1.83 43.52 -10.26
CA GLU A 308 -2.96 43.00 -9.47
C GLU A 308 -3.59 41.74 -10.08
N ASP A 309 -3.68 41.66 -11.40
CA ASP A 309 -4.27 40.51 -12.11
C ASP A 309 -3.41 39.24 -12.01
N ILE A 310 -2.08 39.37 -12.02
CA ILE A 310 -1.12 38.27 -11.84
C ILE A 310 -1.18 37.74 -10.42
N GLU A 311 -1.23 38.64 -9.44
CA GLU A 311 -1.38 38.26 -8.03
C GLU A 311 -2.70 37.54 -7.79
N ALA A 312 -3.79 38.06 -8.34
CA ALA A 312 -5.10 37.42 -8.28
C ALA A 312 -5.06 36.05 -8.99
N THR A 313 -4.44 35.94 -10.15
CA THR A 313 -4.32 34.67 -10.90
C THR A 313 -3.59 33.61 -10.07
N ALA A 314 -2.48 33.97 -9.42
CA ALA A 314 -1.73 33.07 -8.56
C ALA A 314 -2.57 32.57 -7.36
N GLU A 315 -3.37 33.45 -6.75
CA GLU A 315 -4.29 33.12 -5.66
C GLU A 315 -5.41 32.16 -6.09
N VAL A 316 -5.82 32.16 -7.37
CA VAL A 316 -6.84 31.23 -7.87
C VAL A 316 -6.24 29.91 -8.33
N ILE A 317 -5.19 29.96 -9.16
CA ILE A 317 -4.72 28.78 -9.90
C ILE A 317 -4.09 27.73 -8.99
N VAL A 318 -3.35 28.13 -7.96
CA VAL A 318 -2.64 27.21 -7.07
C VAL A 318 -3.64 26.36 -6.25
N PRO A 319 -4.60 26.95 -5.53
CA PRO A 319 -5.66 26.19 -4.86
C PRO A 319 -6.55 25.41 -5.84
N LEU A 320 -6.83 25.94 -7.03
CA LEU A 320 -7.62 25.24 -8.05
C LEU A 320 -6.94 23.96 -8.55
N SER A 321 -5.61 23.93 -8.56
CA SER A 321 -4.84 22.80 -9.06
C SER A 321 -4.59 21.72 -8.00
N PHE A 322 -4.67 22.05 -6.71
CA PHE A 322 -4.45 21.12 -5.60
C PHE A 322 -5.30 19.84 -5.62
N PRO A 323 -6.60 19.88 -5.94
CA PRO A 323 -7.50 18.72 -5.93
C PRO A 323 -7.18 17.68 -6.99
N PHE A 324 -6.48 18.09 -8.04
CA PHE A 324 -6.08 17.20 -9.10
C PHE A 324 -4.87 16.35 -8.67
N PRO A 325 -4.75 15.09 -9.13
CA PRO A 325 -3.59 14.26 -8.83
C PRO A 325 -2.29 14.96 -9.24
N HIS A 326 -1.49 15.32 -8.25
CA HIS A 326 -0.18 15.93 -8.46
C HIS A 326 0.89 14.86 -8.70
N LEU A 327 2.04 15.27 -9.25
CA LEU A 327 3.14 14.35 -9.59
C LEU A 327 3.61 13.48 -8.41
N GLY A 328 3.62 14.01 -7.18
CA GLY A 328 3.87 13.20 -5.97
C GLY A 328 2.99 11.95 -5.89
N ARG A 329 1.67 12.10 -5.93
CA ARG A 329 0.70 11.00 -5.89
C ARG A 329 0.81 10.08 -7.10
N LEU A 330 1.06 10.65 -8.29
CA LEU A 330 1.23 9.82 -9.49
C LEU A 330 2.46 8.91 -9.38
N VAL A 331 3.58 9.41 -8.86
CA VAL A 331 4.77 8.58 -8.67
C VAL A 331 4.54 7.52 -7.57
N VAL A 332 3.65 7.76 -6.59
CA VAL A 332 3.27 6.74 -5.59
C VAL A 332 2.64 5.51 -6.24
N MET A 333 1.97 5.67 -7.39
CA MET A 333 1.44 4.53 -8.18
C MET A 333 2.54 3.55 -8.62
N SER A 334 3.81 3.96 -8.66
CA SER A 334 4.95 3.06 -8.93
C SER A 334 5.14 1.98 -7.86
N PHE A 335 4.48 2.10 -6.70
CA PHE A 335 4.40 1.03 -5.72
C PHE A 335 3.76 -0.23 -6.31
N ILE A 336 2.76 -0.11 -7.20
CA ILE A 336 2.06 -1.24 -7.78
C ILE A 336 2.97 -2.11 -8.66
N PRO A 337 3.70 -1.57 -9.66
CA PRO A 337 4.66 -2.38 -10.41
C PRO A 337 5.86 -2.81 -9.56
N PHE A 338 6.23 -2.07 -8.50
CA PHE A 338 7.19 -2.55 -7.51
C PHE A 338 6.67 -3.80 -6.78
N SER A 339 5.45 -3.78 -6.26
CA SER A 339 4.82 -4.92 -5.58
C SER A 339 4.72 -6.11 -6.50
N ALA A 340 4.27 -5.90 -7.74
CA ALA A 340 4.22 -6.93 -8.78
C ALA A 340 5.59 -7.58 -9.02
N TRP A 341 6.63 -6.76 -9.19
CA TRP A 341 8.00 -7.27 -9.29
C TRP A 341 8.49 -7.95 -8.01
N PHE A 342 8.11 -7.43 -6.84
CA PHE A 342 8.55 -7.93 -5.54
C PHE A 342 7.92 -9.29 -5.22
N VAL A 343 6.70 -9.57 -5.66
CA VAL A 343 6.06 -10.87 -5.47
C VAL A 343 6.34 -11.87 -6.59
N GLY A 344 7.13 -11.49 -7.60
CA GLY A 344 7.53 -12.36 -8.71
C GLY A 344 6.57 -12.36 -9.91
N THR A 345 5.57 -11.49 -9.92
CA THR A 345 4.54 -11.39 -10.99
C THR A 345 4.59 -10.02 -11.68
N PRO A 346 5.68 -9.67 -12.41
CA PRO A 346 5.83 -8.33 -12.99
C PRO A 346 4.71 -8.02 -13.99
N LEU A 347 4.22 -6.77 -13.96
CA LEU A 347 3.08 -6.36 -14.77
C LEU A 347 3.36 -6.46 -16.28
N SER A 348 2.40 -7.01 -17.00
CA SER A 348 2.35 -6.99 -18.46
C SER A 348 2.02 -5.60 -19.01
N PHE A 349 2.33 -5.37 -20.29
CA PHE A 349 2.01 -4.11 -20.96
C PHE A 349 0.50 -3.78 -20.94
N LEU A 350 -0.36 -4.80 -21.05
CA LEU A 350 -1.82 -4.61 -21.00
C LEU A 350 -2.30 -4.15 -19.61
N GLN A 351 -1.68 -4.68 -18.55
CA GLN A 351 -1.98 -4.27 -17.17
C GLN A 351 -1.63 -2.79 -16.92
N TYR A 352 -0.54 -2.27 -17.52
CA TYR A 352 -0.27 -0.82 -17.46
C TYR A 352 -1.37 0.01 -18.14
N GLY A 353 -1.94 -0.49 -19.24
CA GLY A 353 -3.05 0.15 -19.93
C GLY A 353 -4.31 0.30 -19.07
N ILE A 354 -4.49 -0.58 -18.07
CA ILE A 354 -5.60 -0.52 -17.09
C ILE A 354 -5.17 0.28 -15.85
N LEU A 355 -3.97 0.00 -15.32
CA LEU A 355 -3.44 0.60 -14.10
C LEU A 355 -3.36 2.13 -14.19
N LEU A 356 -2.80 2.68 -15.26
CA LEU A 356 -2.58 4.12 -15.37
C LEU A 356 -3.89 4.93 -15.37
N PRO A 357 -4.89 4.67 -16.25
CA PRO A 357 -6.12 5.45 -16.26
C PRO A 357 -6.98 5.20 -15.02
N VAL A 358 -7.14 3.95 -14.57
CA VAL A 358 -7.98 3.66 -13.41
C VAL A 358 -7.32 4.16 -12.13
N GLY A 359 -6.00 3.91 -11.96
CA GLY A 359 -5.23 4.42 -10.84
C GLY A 359 -5.24 5.94 -10.77
N PHE A 360 -5.11 6.63 -11.91
CA PHE A 360 -5.25 8.09 -11.97
C PHE A 360 -6.60 8.58 -11.44
N LEU A 361 -7.70 7.93 -11.81
CA LEU A 361 -9.04 8.31 -11.34
C LEU A 361 -9.19 8.10 -9.84
N VAL A 362 -8.70 6.99 -9.30
CA VAL A 362 -8.81 6.71 -7.85
C VAL A 362 -7.88 7.61 -7.02
N LEU A 363 -6.75 8.08 -7.59
CA LEU A 363 -5.82 9.01 -6.94
C LEU A 363 -6.40 10.42 -6.69
N PHE A 364 -7.57 10.76 -7.25
CA PHE A 364 -8.31 11.95 -6.82
C PHE A 364 -8.74 11.85 -5.36
N GLY A 365 -8.99 10.64 -4.86
CA GLY A 365 -9.16 10.38 -3.43
C GLY A 365 -7.83 10.49 -2.67
N SER A 366 -7.51 9.46 -1.89
CA SER A 366 -6.24 9.36 -1.16
C SER A 366 -5.41 8.18 -1.66
N SER A 367 -4.08 8.24 -1.46
CA SER A 367 -3.19 7.09 -1.71
C SER A 367 -3.58 5.88 -0.86
N SER A 368 -4.12 6.08 0.35
CA SER A 368 -4.57 5.01 1.25
C SER A 368 -5.78 4.25 0.74
N VAL A 369 -6.62 4.86 -0.12
CA VAL A 369 -7.72 4.18 -0.81
C VAL A 369 -7.25 3.64 -2.16
N ALA A 370 -6.46 4.41 -2.89
CA ALA A 370 -6.03 4.07 -4.25
C ALA A 370 -5.11 2.85 -4.29
N ILE A 371 -4.13 2.75 -3.38
CA ILE A 371 -3.15 1.66 -3.41
C ILE A 371 -3.79 0.29 -3.17
N PRO A 372 -4.56 0.05 -2.09
CA PRO A 372 -5.19 -1.25 -1.87
C PRO A 372 -6.18 -1.59 -2.99
N PHE A 373 -6.90 -0.61 -3.54
CA PHE A 373 -7.74 -0.83 -4.73
C PHE A 373 -6.90 -1.25 -5.96
N MET A 374 -5.76 -0.61 -6.22
CA MET A 374 -4.92 -0.96 -7.36
C MET A 374 -4.20 -2.30 -7.16
N LEU A 375 -3.84 -2.67 -5.93
CA LEU A 375 -3.32 -4.00 -5.60
C LEU A 375 -4.38 -5.06 -5.91
N ASP A 376 -5.61 -4.86 -5.44
CA ASP A 376 -6.76 -5.73 -5.71
C ASP A 376 -7.07 -5.82 -7.21
N LEU A 377 -7.11 -4.68 -7.91
CA LEU A 377 -7.29 -4.59 -9.36
C LEU A 377 -6.23 -5.40 -10.14
N MET A 378 -4.99 -5.41 -9.65
CA MET A 378 -3.88 -6.18 -10.25
C MET A 378 -3.76 -7.61 -9.70
N ARG A 379 -4.68 -8.04 -8.81
CA ARG A 379 -4.65 -9.33 -8.09
C ARG A 379 -3.34 -9.56 -7.34
N LEU A 380 -2.79 -8.49 -6.77
CA LEU A 380 -1.58 -8.53 -5.97
C LEU A 380 -1.91 -8.78 -4.50
N PRO A 381 -0.98 -9.41 -3.75
CA PRO A 381 -1.18 -9.70 -2.35
C PRO A 381 -1.52 -8.50 -1.47
N ALA A 382 -2.56 -8.62 -0.63
CA ALA A 382 -3.02 -7.54 0.26
C ALA A 382 -2.02 -7.17 1.37
N ASP A 383 -1.11 -8.06 1.74
CA ASP A 383 0.01 -7.79 2.64
C ASP A 383 0.97 -6.71 2.09
N MET A 384 1.03 -6.53 0.77
CA MET A 384 1.74 -5.42 0.13
C MET A 384 1.18 -4.06 0.57
N PHE A 385 -0.09 -3.98 0.99
CA PHE A 385 -0.60 -2.74 1.57
C PHE A 385 -0.01 -2.45 2.95
N GLN A 386 0.25 -3.46 3.79
CA GLN A 386 0.92 -3.25 5.07
C GLN A 386 2.36 -2.77 4.85
N VAL A 387 3.03 -3.37 3.86
CA VAL A 387 4.33 -2.91 3.38
C VAL A 387 4.26 -1.45 2.91
N PHE A 388 3.26 -1.11 2.11
CA PHE A 388 3.03 0.27 1.65
C PHE A 388 2.92 1.23 2.84
N VAL A 389 2.07 0.92 3.82
CA VAL A 389 1.85 1.76 5.02
C VAL A 389 3.15 2.03 5.77
N ILE A 390 4.03 1.03 5.89
CA ILE A 390 5.35 1.20 6.51
C ILE A 390 6.22 2.17 5.68
N THR A 391 6.20 2.06 4.36
CA THR A 391 6.98 2.97 3.49
C THR A 391 6.39 4.37 3.36
N ASP A 392 5.06 4.49 3.48
CA ASP A 392 4.32 5.71 3.20
C ASP A 392 4.72 6.84 4.15
N VAL A 393 5.21 6.54 5.36
CA VAL A 393 5.64 7.56 6.33
C VAL A 393 6.73 8.50 5.78
N LEU A 394 7.69 7.95 5.03
CA LEU A 394 8.74 8.75 4.37
C LEU A 394 8.32 9.19 2.97
N ILE A 395 7.65 8.29 2.24
CA ILE A 395 7.24 8.52 0.85
C ILE A 395 6.19 9.62 0.76
N ASP A 396 5.22 9.70 1.67
CA ASP A 396 4.21 10.78 1.74
C ASP A 396 4.91 12.14 1.87
N ARG A 397 5.97 12.26 2.68
CA ARG A 397 6.71 13.52 2.83
C ARG A 397 7.37 13.96 1.52
N LEU A 398 8.04 13.04 0.84
CA LEU A 398 8.66 13.30 -0.46
C LEU A 398 7.62 13.58 -1.54
N SER A 399 6.49 12.86 -1.52
CA SER A 399 5.32 13.08 -2.37
C SER A 399 4.81 14.50 -2.23
N ASN A 400 4.66 14.99 -1.00
CA ASN A 400 4.19 16.34 -0.72
C ASN A 400 5.21 17.42 -1.16
N VAL A 401 6.52 17.15 -1.09
CA VAL A 401 7.53 18.05 -1.67
C VAL A 401 7.38 18.12 -3.19
N LEU A 402 7.28 16.98 -3.87
CA LEU A 402 7.07 16.95 -5.32
C LEU A 402 5.74 17.61 -5.70
N ALA A 403 4.71 17.46 -4.87
CA ALA A 403 3.43 18.14 -5.02
C ALA A 403 3.58 19.66 -4.94
N ALA A 404 4.36 20.18 -3.99
CA ALA A 404 4.61 21.62 -3.87
C ALA A 404 5.32 22.18 -5.11
N VAL A 405 6.34 21.47 -5.62
CA VAL A 405 7.01 21.87 -6.87
C VAL A 405 6.04 21.78 -8.06
N HIS A 406 5.20 20.74 -8.12
CA HIS A 406 4.18 20.58 -9.16
C HIS A 406 3.21 21.77 -9.15
N LEU A 407 2.62 22.11 -8.01
CA LEU A 407 1.68 23.23 -7.90
C LEU A 407 2.33 24.58 -8.18
N PHE A 408 3.56 24.78 -7.73
CA PHE A 408 4.36 25.95 -8.10
C PHE A 408 4.58 26.01 -9.62
N THR A 409 4.87 24.88 -10.27
CA THR A 409 5.03 24.79 -11.73
C THR A 409 3.74 25.13 -12.46
N VAL A 410 2.61 24.56 -12.02
CA VAL A 410 1.29 24.88 -12.60
C VAL A 410 1.01 26.37 -12.47
N GLY A 411 1.20 26.95 -11.28
CA GLY A 411 0.98 28.39 -11.05
C GLY A 411 1.88 29.28 -11.91
N MET A 412 3.18 29.00 -11.95
CA MET A 412 4.16 29.79 -12.71
C MET A 412 3.91 29.72 -14.23
N VAL A 413 3.76 28.51 -14.78
CA VAL A 413 3.60 28.31 -16.23
C VAL A 413 2.24 28.79 -16.69
N THR A 414 1.17 28.52 -15.95
CA THR A 414 -0.19 28.97 -16.31
C THR A 414 -0.30 30.49 -16.25
N THR A 415 0.22 31.13 -15.20
CA THR A 415 0.22 32.59 -15.08
C THR A 415 1.04 33.22 -16.22
N SER A 416 2.23 32.69 -16.50
CA SER A 416 3.04 33.17 -17.63
C SER A 416 2.33 32.98 -18.98
N ALA A 417 1.57 31.89 -19.15
CA ALA A 417 0.79 31.61 -20.35
C ALA A 417 -0.40 32.56 -20.53
N LEU A 418 -1.04 32.96 -19.43
CA LEU A 418 -2.21 33.83 -19.45
C LEU A 418 -1.83 35.28 -19.83
N PHE A 419 -0.72 35.78 -19.29
CA PHE A 419 -0.26 37.16 -19.49
C PHE A 419 0.74 37.32 -20.65
N GLY A 420 0.96 36.27 -21.45
CA GLY A 420 1.81 36.34 -22.65
C GLY A 420 3.32 36.39 -22.37
N PHE A 421 3.74 35.99 -21.17
CA PHE A 421 5.17 35.92 -20.80
C PHE A 421 5.83 34.58 -21.15
N LEU A 422 5.13 33.67 -21.85
CA LEU A 422 5.73 32.43 -22.30
C LEU A 422 6.86 32.71 -23.30
N GLN A 423 8.06 32.25 -22.96
CA GLN A 423 9.24 32.32 -23.81
C GLN A 423 9.76 30.90 -24.01
N ILE A 424 9.73 30.37 -25.24
CA ILE A 424 10.26 29.04 -25.52
C ILE A 424 11.78 29.15 -25.76
N ARG A 425 12.56 28.81 -24.74
CA ARG A 425 14.02 28.73 -24.86
C ARG A 425 14.43 27.35 -25.37
N TRP A 426 14.44 27.15 -26.69
CA TRP A 426 14.76 25.86 -27.34
C TRP A 426 16.07 25.22 -26.87
N LYS A 427 17.12 26.03 -26.61
CA LYS A 427 18.39 25.53 -26.08
C LYS A 427 18.24 24.95 -24.67
N GLY A 428 17.45 25.62 -23.81
CA GLY A 428 17.12 25.13 -22.47
C GLY A 428 16.28 23.85 -22.53
N LEU A 429 15.27 23.81 -23.41
CA LEU A 429 14.41 22.65 -23.59
C LEU A 429 15.17 21.42 -24.11
N LYS A 430 16.08 21.60 -25.08
CA LYS A 430 16.95 20.51 -25.55
C LYS A 430 17.87 19.99 -24.45
N ASN A 431 18.49 20.90 -23.68
CA ASN A 431 19.35 20.51 -22.56
C ASN A 431 18.58 19.77 -21.47
N LEU A 432 17.34 20.19 -21.19
CA LEU A 432 16.43 19.50 -20.28
C LEU A 432 16.11 18.08 -20.77
N LEU A 433 15.72 17.92 -22.04
CA LEU A 433 15.36 16.61 -22.59
C LEU A 433 16.56 15.65 -22.61
N ILE A 434 17.71 16.11 -23.10
CA ILE A 434 18.93 15.28 -23.20
C ILE A 434 19.49 14.99 -21.79
N GLY A 435 19.68 16.03 -20.98
CA GLY A 435 20.24 15.89 -19.63
C GLY A 435 19.31 15.09 -18.70
N GLY A 436 18.00 15.32 -18.78
CA GLY A 436 17.00 14.56 -18.05
C GLY A 436 16.97 13.09 -18.45
N LEU A 437 17.05 12.79 -19.76
CA LEU A 437 17.12 11.41 -20.26
C LEU A 437 18.40 10.70 -19.79
N ILE A 438 19.55 11.35 -19.92
CA ILE A 438 20.84 10.79 -19.47
C ILE A 438 20.80 10.49 -17.98
N LEU A 439 20.33 11.43 -17.15
CA LEU A 439 20.21 11.24 -15.72
C LEU A 439 19.22 10.13 -15.36
N ALA A 440 18.08 10.04 -16.05
CA ALA A 440 17.12 8.96 -15.85
C ALA A 440 17.76 7.60 -16.18
N VAL A 441 18.46 7.47 -17.31
CA VAL A 441 19.16 6.23 -17.68
C VAL A 441 20.23 5.84 -16.65
N ILE A 442 21.04 6.81 -16.21
CA ILE A 442 22.07 6.58 -15.17
C ILE A 442 21.40 6.15 -13.85
N ALA A 443 20.32 6.80 -13.45
CA ALA A 443 19.59 6.49 -12.22
C ALA A 443 18.98 5.07 -12.28
N LEU A 444 18.34 4.71 -13.39
CA LEU A 444 17.75 3.38 -13.58
C LEU A 444 18.83 2.29 -13.58
N PHE A 445 19.92 2.49 -14.33
CA PHE A 445 20.99 1.50 -14.45
C PHE A 445 21.77 1.34 -13.14
N SER A 446 22.10 2.44 -12.46
CA SER A 446 22.79 2.38 -11.16
C SER A 446 21.92 1.73 -10.09
N THR A 447 20.62 2.03 -10.06
CA THR A 447 19.66 1.36 -9.17
C THR A 447 19.59 -0.13 -9.48
N LYS A 448 19.53 -0.52 -10.76
CA LYS A 448 19.49 -1.93 -11.17
C LYS A 448 20.71 -2.72 -10.70
N ILE A 449 21.91 -2.15 -10.89
CA ILE A 449 23.16 -2.76 -10.42
C ILE A 449 23.20 -2.85 -8.89
N TYR A 450 22.77 -1.79 -8.21
CA TYR A 450 22.74 -1.78 -6.75
C TYR A 450 21.79 -2.86 -6.22
N LEU A 451 20.57 -2.94 -6.76
CA LEU A 451 19.59 -3.95 -6.38
C LEU A 451 20.07 -5.36 -6.70
N SER A 452 20.69 -5.61 -7.85
CA SER A 452 21.20 -6.94 -8.19
C SER A 452 22.26 -7.44 -7.20
N ASN A 453 23.01 -6.52 -6.57
CA ASN A 453 24.04 -6.86 -5.60
C ASN A 453 23.52 -6.87 -4.15
N SER A 454 22.51 -6.05 -3.86
CA SER A 454 22.00 -5.86 -2.50
C SER A 454 20.80 -6.73 -2.15
N LEU A 455 20.06 -7.23 -3.14
CA LEU A 455 18.98 -8.19 -2.88
C LEU A 455 19.59 -9.45 -2.25
N GLY A 456 19.11 -9.80 -1.06
CA GLY A 456 19.54 -10.99 -0.35
C GLY A 456 19.19 -12.27 -1.11
N LYS A 457 19.69 -13.41 -0.61
CA LYS A 457 19.24 -14.71 -1.12
C LYS A 457 17.78 -14.92 -0.73
N TYR A 458 17.01 -15.52 -1.63
CA TYR A 458 15.66 -16.00 -1.35
C TYR A 458 15.66 -16.83 -0.05
N ASP A 459 14.75 -16.52 0.87
CA ASP A 459 14.69 -17.06 2.23
C ASP A 459 13.30 -17.61 2.61
N LYS A 460 12.29 -17.43 1.76
CA LYS A 460 10.91 -17.86 2.09
C LYS A 460 10.73 -19.37 2.05
N ASP A 461 11.57 -20.08 1.31
CA ASP A 461 11.73 -21.54 1.38
C ASP A 461 12.06 -21.98 2.81
N LYS A 462 12.98 -21.26 3.47
CA LYS A 462 13.36 -21.53 4.85
C LYS A 462 12.26 -21.17 5.82
N ILE A 463 11.48 -20.12 5.56
CA ILE A 463 10.36 -19.73 6.43
C ILE A 463 9.37 -20.89 6.48
N ILE A 464 8.81 -21.32 5.34
CA ILE A 464 7.81 -22.40 5.31
C ILE A 464 8.40 -23.74 5.78
N ALA A 465 9.67 -24.03 5.46
CA ALA A 465 10.35 -25.23 5.91
C ALA A 465 10.61 -25.26 7.44
N ASN A 466 10.58 -24.12 8.12
CA ASN A 466 10.82 -24.02 9.57
C ASN A 466 9.56 -23.69 10.39
N MET A 467 8.39 -23.60 9.77
CA MET A 467 7.13 -23.39 10.49
C MET A 467 6.87 -24.53 11.48
N GLN A 468 6.22 -24.17 12.59
CA GLN A 468 5.93 -25.08 13.70
C GLN A 468 4.46 -24.98 14.08
N LEU A 469 3.97 -25.98 14.78
CA LEU A 469 2.61 -25.99 15.35
C LEU A 469 2.40 -24.75 16.23
N LEU A 470 1.23 -24.10 16.10
CA LEU A 470 0.90 -22.87 16.83
C LEU A 470 0.78 -23.10 18.34
N GLN A 471 0.34 -24.29 18.74
CA GLN A 471 0.11 -24.64 20.15
C GLN A 471 0.95 -25.85 20.59
N PRO A 472 1.17 -26.01 21.92
CA PRO A 472 1.87 -27.17 22.45
C PRO A 472 1.19 -28.48 22.03
N SER A 473 1.94 -29.37 21.38
CA SER A 473 1.43 -30.65 20.90
C SER A 473 1.06 -31.59 22.05
N VAL A 474 -0.06 -32.29 21.94
CA VAL A 474 -0.31 -33.51 22.71
C VAL A 474 0.69 -34.59 22.29
N SER A 475 0.89 -35.60 23.15
CA SER A 475 1.76 -36.73 22.82
C SER A 475 1.31 -37.36 21.50
N SER A 476 2.19 -37.33 20.50
CA SER A 476 1.90 -37.83 19.17
C SER A 476 3.08 -38.58 18.57
N VAL A 477 2.77 -39.60 17.76
CA VAL A 477 3.76 -40.44 17.08
C VAL A 477 3.27 -40.74 15.66
N ILE A 478 4.22 -40.89 14.73
CA ILE A 478 3.92 -41.41 13.39
C ILE A 478 4.06 -42.93 13.48
N VAL A 479 3.04 -43.65 13.03
CA VAL A 479 3.00 -45.11 13.04
C VAL A 479 2.93 -45.64 11.62
N GLU A 480 3.47 -46.84 11.41
CA GLU A 480 3.33 -47.52 10.11
C GLU A 480 1.85 -47.87 9.84
N PRO A 481 1.41 -47.86 8.58
CA PRO A 481 0.03 -48.19 8.22
C PRO A 481 -0.35 -49.60 8.67
N ASN A 482 -1.23 -49.70 9.66
CA ASN A 482 -1.80 -50.95 10.13
C ASN A 482 -3.22 -50.73 10.68
N LYS A 483 -3.97 -51.83 10.79
CA LYS A 483 -5.34 -51.80 11.31
C LYS A 483 -5.38 -51.36 12.77
N ASN A 484 -6.49 -50.73 13.13
CA ASN A 484 -6.79 -50.34 14.49
C ASN A 484 -6.66 -51.55 15.45
N PRO A 485 -5.88 -51.41 16.54
CA PRO A 485 -5.66 -52.52 17.48
C PRO A 485 -6.92 -52.88 18.28
N LEU A 486 -7.82 -51.90 18.44
CA LEU A 486 -9.15 -52.07 19.02
C LEU A 486 -10.19 -51.95 17.89
N PRO A 487 -10.76 -53.05 17.39
CA PRO A 487 -11.79 -52.99 16.36
C PRO A 487 -13.07 -52.36 16.92
N LEU A 488 -13.82 -51.67 16.07
CA LEU A 488 -15.10 -51.07 16.45
C LEU A 488 -16.12 -52.17 16.81
N LYS A 489 -16.68 -52.13 18.02
CA LYS A 489 -17.71 -53.09 18.46
C LYS A 489 -19.06 -52.77 17.78
N PRO A 490 -19.95 -53.76 17.59
CA PRO A 490 -21.31 -53.49 17.12
C PRO A 490 -22.02 -52.47 18.02
N ASN A 491 -22.62 -51.43 17.42
CA ASN A 491 -23.31 -50.30 18.09
C ASN A 491 -22.42 -49.38 18.95
N GLN A 492 -21.09 -49.50 18.87
CA GLN A 492 -20.17 -48.53 19.48
C GLN A 492 -19.91 -47.38 18.49
N SER A 493 -20.00 -46.14 18.95
CA SER A 493 -19.54 -44.99 18.15
C SER A 493 -18.01 -44.92 18.11
N LEU A 494 -17.48 -44.43 17.00
CA LEU A 494 -16.07 -44.13 16.77
C LEU A 494 -15.54 -43.19 17.87
N LEU A 495 -16.33 -42.19 18.26
CA LEU A 495 -16.00 -41.28 19.35
C LEU A 495 -15.79 -42.03 20.67
N ASN A 496 -16.70 -42.93 21.03
CA ASN A 496 -16.58 -43.74 22.25
C ASN A 496 -15.37 -44.67 22.19
N ARG A 497 -15.07 -45.24 21.01
CA ARG A 497 -13.87 -46.05 20.80
C ARG A 497 -12.59 -45.25 21.02
N VAL A 498 -12.52 -44.04 20.45
CA VAL A 498 -11.36 -43.15 20.61
C VAL A 498 -11.15 -42.79 22.08
N GLN A 499 -12.23 -42.50 22.81
CA GLN A 499 -12.19 -42.21 24.25
C GLN A 499 -11.78 -43.43 25.09
N GLU A 500 -12.31 -44.62 24.80
CA GLU A 500 -11.94 -45.88 25.47
C GLU A 500 -10.44 -46.20 25.25
N ARG A 501 -9.95 -45.98 24.03
CA ARG A 501 -8.55 -46.22 23.65
C ARG A 501 -7.59 -45.16 24.21
N GLY A 502 -8.07 -43.94 24.45
CA GLY A 502 -7.24 -42.80 24.83
C GLY A 502 -6.29 -42.32 23.72
N ILE A 503 -6.51 -42.77 22.48
CA ILE A 503 -5.69 -42.45 21.30
C ILE A 503 -6.64 -42.26 20.11
N ILE A 504 -6.52 -41.15 19.39
CA ILE A 504 -7.13 -40.95 18.07
C ILE A 504 -6.08 -41.23 17.00
N ARG A 505 -6.45 -42.01 15.97
CA ARG A 505 -5.59 -42.28 14.82
C ARG A 505 -6.02 -41.40 13.66
N ILE A 506 -5.11 -40.56 13.20
CA ILE A 506 -5.35 -39.56 12.17
C ILE A 506 -4.61 -39.95 10.90
N GLY A 507 -5.36 -40.18 9.83
CA GLY A 507 -4.82 -40.39 8.49
C GLY A 507 -4.30 -39.07 7.92
N TYR A 508 -3.07 -39.05 7.39
CA TYR A 508 -2.52 -37.88 6.71
C TYR A 508 -1.82 -38.22 5.38
N LEU A 509 -1.82 -37.27 4.43
CA LEU A 509 -1.07 -37.36 3.18
C LEU A 509 0.36 -36.82 3.39
N ARG A 510 1.34 -37.52 2.81
CA ARG A 510 2.73 -37.06 2.80
C ARG A 510 2.90 -35.91 1.80
N ASP A 511 3.73 -34.93 2.16
CA ASP A 511 4.05 -33.80 1.27
C ASP A 511 2.80 -33.09 0.73
N ASN A 512 1.84 -32.72 1.58
CA ASN A 512 0.65 -31.98 1.15
C ASN A 512 0.65 -30.55 1.72
N LEU A 513 1.57 -29.70 1.23
CA LEU A 513 1.68 -28.33 1.72
C LEU A 513 0.43 -27.49 1.41
N PRO A 514 0.02 -26.58 2.32
CA PRO A 514 0.52 -26.38 3.69
C PRO A 514 -0.27 -27.17 4.75
N PHE A 515 -1.06 -28.18 4.35
CA PHE A 515 -1.97 -28.93 5.19
C PHE A 515 -1.28 -29.98 6.07
N SER A 516 -0.37 -30.77 5.50
CA SER A 516 0.44 -31.74 6.24
C SER A 516 1.75 -32.05 5.52
N TYR A 517 2.87 -31.77 6.18
CA TYR A 517 4.21 -32.03 5.64
C TYR A 517 5.24 -32.18 6.76
N THR A 518 6.41 -32.70 6.41
CA THR A 518 7.53 -32.78 7.34
C THR A 518 8.41 -31.54 7.19
N ASN A 519 8.61 -30.80 8.28
CA ASN A 519 9.44 -29.61 8.29
C ASN A 519 10.95 -29.95 8.31
N ALA A 520 11.81 -28.94 8.24
CA ALA A 520 13.26 -29.10 8.23
C ALA A 520 13.83 -29.75 9.51
N GLN A 521 13.07 -29.77 10.61
CA GLN A 521 13.43 -30.47 11.85
C GLN A 521 12.95 -31.93 11.88
N GLY A 522 12.35 -32.43 10.80
CA GLY A 522 11.81 -33.79 10.74
C GLY A 522 10.48 -33.95 11.48
N LYS A 523 9.82 -32.87 11.88
CA LYS A 523 8.51 -32.93 12.57
C LYS A 523 7.37 -32.83 11.57
N LEU A 524 6.30 -33.59 11.80
CA LEU A 524 5.05 -33.47 11.05
C LEU A 524 4.31 -32.20 11.51
N VAL A 525 4.03 -31.32 10.56
CA VAL A 525 3.39 -30.01 10.77
C VAL A 525 2.43 -29.68 9.63
N GLY A 526 1.65 -28.60 9.79
CA GLY A 526 0.73 -28.10 8.78
C GLY A 526 -0.63 -27.74 9.37
N PHE A 527 -1.48 -27.11 8.57
CA PHE A 527 -2.81 -26.67 8.97
C PHE A 527 -3.62 -27.79 9.64
N ASP A 528 -3.73 -28.95 9.00
CA ASP A 528 -4.58 -30.04 9.49
C ASP A 528 -3.90 -30.83 10.62
N ILE A 529 -2.57 -30.78 10.69
CA ILE A 529 -1.83 -31.35 11.82
C ILE A 529 -2.09 -30.52 13.08
N ASP A 530 -2.11 -29.18 12.98
CA ASP A 530 -2.51 -28.29 14.08
C ASP A 530 -3.96 -28.54 14.50
N MET A 531 -4.88 -28.69 13.54
CA MET A 531 -6.28 -29.01 13.82
C MET A 531 -6.43 -30.38 14.50
N ALA A 532 -5.69 -31.40 14.05
CA ALA A 532 -5.69 -32.74 14.65
C ALA A 532 -5.20 -32.72 16.11
N GLN A 533 -4.15 -31.94 16.40
CA GLN A 533 -3.63 -31.79 17.76
C GLN A 533 -4.64 -31.09 18.68
N ARG A 534 -5.33 -30.06 18.20
CA ARG A 534 -6.39 -29.36 18.94
C ARG A 534 -7.58 -30.27 19.21
N LEU A 535 -8.03 -31.04 18.21
CA LEU A 535 -9.09 -32.04 18.37
C LEU A 535 -8.73 -33.05 19.47
N ALA A 536 -7.51 -33.60 19.41
CA ALA A 536 -7.04 -34.56 20.40
C ALA A 536 -6.89 -33.96 21.80
N GLN A 537 -6.47 -32.71 21.91
CA GLN A 537 -6.39 -31.97 23.18
C GLN A 537 -7.78 -31.80 23.82
N GLU A 538 -8.78 -31.41 23.03
CA GLU A 538 -10.16 -31.24 23.49
C GLU A 538 -10.80 -32.59 23.87
N LEU A 539 -10.49 -33.65 23.12
CA LEU A 539 -10.87 -35.03 23.45
C LEU A 539 -10.07 -35.64 24.62
N LYS A 540 -8.97 -34.99 25.05
CA LYS A 540 -8.03 -35.47 26.08
C LYS A 540 -7.40 -36.82 25.74
N VAL A 541 -7.07 -37.02 24.46
CA VAL A 541 -6.44 -38.24 23.93
C VAL A 541 -5.07 -37.94 23.30
N LYS A 542 -4.28 -38.99 23.05
CA LYS A 542 -3.03 -38.91 22.26
C LYS A 542 -3.33 -39.04 20.76
N VAL A 543 -2.36 -38.71 19.90
CA VAL A 543 -2.51 -38.85 18.44
C VAL A 543 -1.53 -39.87 17.87
N GLU A 544 -2.02 -40.77 17.04
CA GLU A 544 -1.18 -41.56 16.13
C GLU A 544 -1.44 -41.10 14.70
N PHE A 545 -0.39 -40.63 14.02
CA PHE A 545 -0.49 -40.24 12.62
C PHE A 545 -0.18 -41.43 11.72
N VAL A 546 -1.12 -41.75 10.83
CA VAL A 546 -1.04 -42.88 9.90
C VAL A 546 -0.91 -42.33 8.48
N PRO A 547 0.24 -42.51 7.79
CA PRO A 547 0.39 -42.05 6.43
C PRO A 547 -0.44 -42.90 5.47
N PHE A 548 -1.07 -42.29 4.47
CA PHE A 548 -1.79 -43.02 3.41
C PHE A 548 -1.67 -42.29 2.07
N LYS A 549 -2.08 -42.95 0.97
CA LYS A 549 -2.20 -42.34 -0.36
C LYS A 549 -3.65 -42.02 -0.68
N ILE A 550 -3.90 -40.89 -1.35
CA ILE A 550 -5.26 -40.38 -1.55
C ILE A 550 -6.16 -41.33 -2.38
N ASP A 551 -5.58 -42.11 -3.28
CA ASP A 551 -6.26 -43.14 -4.06
C ASP A 551 -6.65 -44.37 -3.23
N GLU A 552 -5.97 -44.61 -2.12
CA GLU A 552 -6.24 -45.69 -1.17
C GLU A 552 -7.21 -45.28 -0.05
N LEU A 553 -7.57 -43.98 0.06
CA LEU A 553 -8.35 -43.40 1.18
C LEU A 553 -9.54 -44.27 1.62
N ASN A 554 -10.40 -44.65 0.68
CA ASN A 554 -11.62 -45.39 0.99
C ASN A 554 -11.31 -46.82 1.42
N GLN A 555 -10.28 -47.45 0.83
CA GLN A 555 -9.83 -48.78 1.25
C GLN A 555 -9.31 -48.76 2.68
N VAL A 556 -8.38 -47.85 3.00
CA VAL A 556 -7.74 -47.80 4.32
C VAL A 556 -8.70 -47.35 5.43
N LEU A 557 -9.68 -46.50 5.12
CA LEU A 557 -10.78 -46.16 6.04
C LEU A 557 -11.69 -47.37 6.29
N ASN A 558 -12.10 -48.08 5.24
CA ASN A 558 -12.96 -49.26 5.37
C ASN A 558 -12.26 -50.43 6.07
N GLU A 559 -10.95 -50.58 5.87
CA GLU A 559 -10.13 -51.56 6.58
C GLU A 559 -9.75 -51.13 8.00
N ASP A 560 -10.24 -49.96 8.46
CA ASP A 560 -10.09 -49.46 9.82
C ASP A 560 -8.63 -49.16 10.20
N TYR A 561 -7.85 -48.53 9.31
CA TYR A 561 -6.45 -48.16 9.60
C TYR A 561 -6.37 -46.90 10.47
N PHE A 562 -7.28 -45.96 10.30
CA PHE A 562 -7.37 -44.73 11.10
C PHE A 562 -8.83 -44.31 11.29
N ASP A 563 -9.08 -43.42 12.26
CA ASP A 563 -10.43 -42.97 12.60
C ASP A 563 -10.90 -41.81 11.72
N LEU A 564 -10.02 -40.83 11.49
CA LEU A 564 -10.32 -39.60 10.77
C LEU A 564 -9.17 -39.22 9.83
N GLY A 565 -9.45 -38.81 8.61
CA GLY A 565 -8.46 -38.23 7.71
C GLY A 565 -8.41 -36.71 7.88
N MET A 566 -7.21 -36.14 8.10
CA MET A 566 -7.02 -34.69 8.25
C MET A 566 -5.77 -34.26 7.49
N SER A 567 -5.94 -33.81 6.23
CA SER A 567 -4.85 -33.47 5.33
C SER A 567 -5.35 -32.84 4.01
N GLY A 568 -6.15 -31.77 4.10
CA GLY A 568 -6.61 -31.02 2.94
C GLY A 568 -7.43 -31.86 1.98
N ILE A 569 -8.25 -32.76 2.50
CA ILE A 569 -8.98 -33.75 1.71
C ILE A 569 -10.21 -33.09 1.11
N LEU A 570 -10.34 -33.20 -0.21
CA LEU A 570 -11.36 -32.48 -0.97
C LEU A 570 -12.69 -33.25 -0.96
N GLY A 571 -13.79 -32.58 -0.62
CA GLY A 571 -15.12 -33.16 -0.61
C GLY A 571 -15.70 -33.29 -2.02
N THR A 572 -16.17 -34.48 -2.40
CA THR A 572 -16.83 -34.70 -3.70
C THR A 572 -18.03 -35.62 -3.56
N VAL A 573 -19.02 -35.43 -4.43
CA VAL A 573 -20.21 -36.31 -4.51
C VAL A 573 -19.82 -37.77 -4.76
N GLU A 574 -18.80 -38.00 -5.58
CA GLU A 574 -18.30 -39.35 -5.88
C GLU A 574 -17.75 -40.02 -4.62
N ARG A 575 -16.94 -39.30 -3.83
CA ARG A 575 -16.46 -39.79 -2.52
C ARG A 575 -17.61 -40.07 -1.54
N SER A 576 -18.68 -39.26 -1.55
CA SER A 576 -19.85 -39.46 -0.68
C SER A 576 -20.66 -40.69 -1.05
N SER A 577 -20.58 -41.14 -2.31
CA SER A 577 -21.34 -42.30 -2.80
C SER A 577 -20.71 -43.66 -2.46
N GLU A 578 -19.45 -43.70 -2.00
CA GLU A 578 -18.70 -44.93 -1.69
C GLU A 578 -18.68 -45.28 -0.18
N GLU A 579 -19.80 -45.03 0.52
CA GLU A 579 -19.97 -45.32 1.96
C GLU A 579 -18.98 -44.60 2.92
N THR A 580 -18.26 -43.60 2.43
CA THR A 580 -17.38 -42.75 3.23
C THR A 580 -18.14 -41.53 3.73
N ARG A 581 -18.07 -41.24 5.03
CA ARG A 581 -18.72 -40.06 5.63
C ARG A 581 -17.71 -38.93 5.77
N PHE A 582 -18.20 -37.70 5.72
CA PHE A 582 -17.40 -36.49 5.83
C PHE A 582 -17.99 -35.57 6.87
N SER A 583 -17.13 -34.79 7.50
CA SER A 583 -17.59 -33.60 8.21
C SER A 583 -18.21 -32.58 7.25
N ASP A 584 -18.94 -31.63 7.81
CA ASP A 584 -19.19 -30.36 7.18
C ASP A 584 -17.88 -29.72 6.69
N PRO A 585 -17.89 -28.98 5.56
CA PRO A 585 -16.69 -28.37 5.02
C PRO A 585 -16.04 -27.43 6.01
N TYR A 586 -14.77 -27.62 6.38
CA TYR A 586 -14.09 -26.75 7.34
C TYR A 586 -13.45 -25.52 6.67
N LEU A 587 -13.06 -25.64 5.41
CA LEU A 587 -12.43 -24.60 4.61
C LEU A 587 -12.82 -24.78 3.13
N ASN A 588 -12.94 -23.67 2.39
CA ASN A 588 -13.07 -23.71 0.94
C ASN A 588 -11.75 -23.25 0.33
N VAL A 589 -11.21 -24.04 -0.60
CA VAL A 589 -10.00 -23.70 -1.36
C VAL A 589 -10.35 -23.39 -2.81
N THR A 590 -9.53 -22.59 -3.49
CA THR A 590 -9.84 -22.16 -4.85
C THR A 590 -9.06 -22.93 -5.89
N MET A 591 -9.74 -23.51 -6.88
CA MET A 591 -9.08 -24.18 -8.00
C MET A 591 -8.12 -23.23 -8.74
N ALA A 592 -6.89 -23.68 -8.98
CA ALA A 592 -5.87 -22.92 -9.70
C ALA A 592 -4.87 -23.84 -10.41
N LEU A 593 -4.03 -23.26 -11.25
CA LEU A 593 -2.93 -23.93 -11.93
C LEU A 593 -1.59 -23.43 -11.38
N VAL A 594 -0.61 -24.32 -11.26
CA VAL A 594 0.78 -23.98 -10.96
C VAL A 594 1.60 -24.19 -12.22
N VAL A 595 2.22 -23.13 -12.70
CA VAL A 595 2.95 -23.07 -13.97
C VAL A 595 4.37 -22.56 -13.74
N ALA A 596 5.28 -22.86 -14.67
CA ALA A 596 6.58 -22.21 -14.66
C ALA A 596 6.40 -20.69 -14.82
N ASP A 597 7.15 -19.90 -14.06
CA ASP A 597 7.04 -18.44 -13.98
C ASP A 597 6.99 -17.74 -15.34
N HIS A 598 7.88 -18.10 -16.26
CA HIS A 598 8.00 -17.55 -17.61
C HIS A 598 6.86 -17.91 -18.56
N ARG A 599 5.98 -18.87 -18.20
CA ARG A 599 4.85 -19.34 -19.02
C ARG A 599 3.49 -18.79 -18.56
N ASP A 600 3.43 -18.01 -17.49
CA ASP A 600 2.18 -17.50 -16.90
C ASP A 600 1.20 -16.86 -17.87
N LYS A 601 1.71 -16.07 -18.82
CA LYS A 601 0.91 -15.41 -19.86
C LYS A 601 0.20 -16.41 -20.76
N GLU A 602 0.77 -17.59 -20.97
CA GLU A 602 0.15 -18.66 -21.76
C GLU A 602 -1.08 -19.24 -21.05
N PHE A 603 -1.10 -19.18 -19.71
CA PHE A 603 -2.14 -19.73 -18.84
C PHE A 603 -3.00 -18.65 -18.18
N ALA A 604 -3.03 -17.43 -18.74
CA ALA A 604 -3.77 -16.30 -18.17
C ALA A 604 -5.29 -16.46 -18.29
N ASP A 605 -5.78 -17.17 -19.33
CA ASP A 605 -7.20 -17.36 -19.59
C ASP A 605 -7.49 -18.70 -20.28
N LEU A 606 -8.70 -19.24 -20.09
CA LEU A 606 -9.10 -20.52 -20.69
C LEU A 606 -9.04 -20.55 -22.21
N ALA A 607 -9.26 -19.43 -22.91
CA ALA A 607 -9.24 -19.41 -24.37
C ALA A 607 -7.81 -19.55 -24.92
N SER A 608 -6.82 -19.01 -24.22
CA SER A 608 -5.40 -19.23 -24.52
C SER A 608 -4.98 -20.67 -24.24
N ILE A 609 -5.40 -21.25 -23.11
CA ILE A 609 -5.07 -22.64 -22.77
C ILE A 609 -5.72 -23.63 -23.75
N ASN A 610 -6.98 -23.41 -24.14
CA ASN A 610 -7.70 -24.30 -25.07
C ASN A 610 -7.14 -24.29 -26.50
N ARG A 611 -6.32 -23.30 -26.86
CA ARG A 611 -5.58 -23.24 -28.13
C ARG A 611 -4.29 -24.05 -28.12
N MET A 612 -3.83 -24.52 -26.96
CA MET A 612 -2.62 -25.34 -26.86
C MET A 612 -2.90 -26.75 -27.39
N GLU A 613 -2.04 -27.21 -28.29
CA GLU A 613 -2.02 -28.61 -28.71
C GLU A 613 -1.23 -29.43 -27.70
N SER A 614 -1.76 -30.58 -27.26
CA SER A 614 -1.07 -31.56 -26.40
C SER A 614 -0.66 -31.11 -24.99
N LEU A 615 -1.43 -30.23 -24.35
CA LEU A 615 -1.17 -29.80 -22.96
C LEU A 615 -1.28 -30.98 -21.98
N LYS A 616 -0.24 -31.22 -21.17
CA LYS A 616 -0.26 -32.24 -20.10
C LYS A 616 -0.49 -31.60 -18.73
N ILE A 617 -1.59 -31.97 -18.08
CA ILE A 617 -1.98 -31.46 -16.77
C ILE A 617 -1.74 -32.53 -15.70
N GLY A 618 -0.89 -32.20 -14.74
CA GLY A 618 -0.63 -33.01 -13.55
C GLY A 618 -1.76 -32.89 -12.55
N VAL A 619 -2.28 -34.03 -12.08
CA VAL A 619 -3.26 -34.10 -10.99
C VAL A 619 -2.80 -35.10 -9.95
N THR A 620 -2.98 -34.77 -8.66
CA THR A 620 -2.67 -35.66 -7.54
C THR A 620 -3.90 -36.42 -7.03
N ASP A 621 -5.10 -35.99 -7.45
CA ASP A 621 -6.37 -36.62 -7.10
C ASP A 621 -7.20 -36.88 -8.37
N LYS A 622 -7.27 -38.15 -8.78
CA LYS A 622 -8.02 -38.56 -9.99
C LYS A 622 -9.52 -38.30 -9.87
N ARG A 623 -10.08 -38.41 -8.66
CA ARG A 623 -11.54 -38.37 -8.43
C ARG A 623 -12.10 -36.96 -8.44
N LEU A 624 -11.28 -35.99 -8.02
CA LEU A 624 -11.67 -34.59 -8.07
C LEU A 624 -11.53 -34.00 -9.48
N PHE A 625 -10.40 -34.28 -10.14
CA PHE A 625 -9.97 -33.56 -11.34
C PHE A 625 -9.82 -34.42 -12.60
N GLY A 626 -10.28 -35.67 -12.58
CA GLY A 626 -10.23 -36.59 -13.73
C GLY A 626 -11.02 -36.09 -14.94
N ASP A 627 -12.05 -36.80 -15.39
CA ASP A 627 -12.75 -36.39 -16.62
C ASP A 627 -13.48 -35.03 -16.52
N LYS A 628 -13.69 -34.49 -15.31
CA LYS A 628 -14.32 -33.18 -15.09
C LYS A 628 -13.45 -32.00 -15.55
N ILE A 629 -12.12 -32.08 -15.48
CA ILE A 629 -11.27 -30.98 -15.98
C ILE A 629 -11.42 -30.81 -17.50
N LYS A 630 -11.76 -31.89 -18.22
CA LYS A 630 -12.04 -31.86 -19.66
C LYS A 630 -13.26 -31.01 -20.02
N LEU A 631 -14.13 -30.68 -19.07
CA LEU A 631 -15.22 -29.70 -19.28
C LEU A 631 -14.67 -28.28 -19.51
N TYR A 632 -13.57 -27.94 -18.84
CA TYR A 632 -12.92 -26.63 -18.96
C TYR A 632 -11.79 -26.66 -19.99
N LEU A 633 -11.05 -27.77 -20.05
CA LEU A 633 -9.85 -27.99 -20.85
C LEU A 633 -9.96 -29.28 -21.68
N PRO A 634 -10.83 -29.32 -22.71
CA PRO A 634 -11.15 -30.55 -23.45
C PRO A 634 -9.96 -31.18 -24.19
N ASN A 635 -8.97 -30.37 -24.56
CA ASN A 635 -7.80 -30.80 -25.35
C ASN A 635 -6.63 -31.26 -24.48
N ALA A 636 -6.75 -31.19 -23.15
CA ALA A 636 -5.66 -31.51 -22.24
C ALA A 636 -5.57 -33.02 -21.93
N GLU A 637 -4.34 -33.54 -21.91
CA GLU A 637 -4.01 -34.86 -21.41
C GLU A 637 -3.82 -34.80 -19.88
N VAL A 638 -4.60 -35.58 -19.13
CA VAL A 638 -4.50 -35.63 -17.66
C VAL A 638 -3.48 -36.70 -17.26
N VAL A 639 -2.44 -36.28 -16.54
CA VAL A 639 -1.36 -37.12 -16.03
C VAL A 639 -1.46 -37.19 -14.51
N PHE A 640 -1.53 -38.40 -13.97
CA PHE A 640 -1.57 -38.60 -12.52
C PHE A 640 -0.15 -38.54 -11.91
N LEU A 641 -0.02 -37.83 -10.79
CA LEU A 641 1.19 -37.68 -10.00
C LEU A 641 1.01 -38.31 -8.62
N GLU A 642 2.07 -38.94 -8.08
CA GLU A 642 2.01 -39.53 -6.73
C GLU A 642 2.08 -38.44 -5.65
N SER A 643 2.81 -37.37 -5.92
CA SER A 643 2.91 -36.18 -5.06
C SER A 643 2.96 -34.90 -5.91
N PRO A 644 2.48 -33.74 -5.41
CA PRO A 644 2.73 -32.47 -6.09
C PRO A 644 4.24 -32.22 -6.30
N ARG A 645 5.11 -32.74 -5.41
CA ARG A 645 6.57 -32.65 -5.52
C ARG A 645 7.12 -33.19 -6.84
N ASP A 646 6.49 -34.23 -7.40
CA ASP A 646 6.96 -34.88 -8.63
C ASP A 646 6.95 -33.93 -9.83
N PHE A 647 5.98 -33.01 -9.87
CA PHE A 647 5.91 -31.93 -10.86
C PHE A 647 7.12 -30.99 -10.78
N PHE A 648 7.45 -30.52 -9.57
CA PHE A 648 8.53 -29.55 -9.37
C PHE A 648 9.92 -30.17 -9.56
N GLU A 649 10.11 -31.43 -9.16
CA GLU A 649 11.40 -32.13 -9.26
C GLU A 649 11.58 -32.90 -10.58
N LYS A 650 10.60 -32.85 -11.48
CA LYS A 650 10.57 -33.60 -12.76
C LYS A 650 10.80 -35.11 -12.57
N LYS A 651 10.27 -35.69 -11.49
CA LYS A 651 10.47 -37.11 -11.13
C LYS A 651 9.42 -38.05 -11.73
N ASN A 652 8.75 -37.65 -12.81
CA ASN A 652 7.54 -38.28 -13.33
C ASN A 652 7.74 -39.57 -14.15
N LYS A 653 8.78 -40.38 -13.90
CA LYS A 653 9.01 -41.69 -14.58
C LYS A 653 8.82 -41.64 -16.13
N GLY A 654 9.22 -40.54 -16.79
CA GLY A 654 9.11 -40.36 -18.25
C GLY A 654 7.84 -39.66 -18.76
N LYS A 655 6.99 -39.10 -17.88
CA LYS A 655 5.83 -38.27 -18.27
C LYS A 655 6.04 -36.81 -17.85
N ASP A 656 6.69 -36.03 -18.71
CA ASP A 656 6.77 -34.58 -18.50
C ASP A 656 5.35 -33.98 -18.43
N VAL A 657 5.13 -33.12 -17.45
CA VAL A 657 3.87 -32.43 -17.19
C VAL A 657 4.12 -30.93 -17.36
N ASP A 658 3.23 -30.24 -18.06
CA ASP A 658 3.37 -28.81 -18.35
C ASP A 658 2.91 -27.93 -17.19
N VAL A 659 1.85 -28.37 -16.50
CA VAL A 659 1.14 -27.60 -15.48
C VAL A 659 0.60 -28.52 -14.41
N LEU A 660 0.62 -28.09 -13.16
CA LEU A 660 -0.01 -28.80 -12.05
C LEU A 660 -1.36 -28.15 -11.73
N LEU A 661 -2.42 -28.94 -11.71
CA LEU A 661 -3.72 -28.50 -11.20
C LEU A 661 -3.75 -28.71 -9.68
N SER A 662 -4.04 -27.64 -8.94
CA SER A 662 -4.03 -27.61 -7.48
C SER A 662 -5.09 -26.62 -6.97
N SER A 663 -5.06 -26.31 -5.68
CA SER A 663 -5.67 -25.09 -5.18
C SER A 663 -4.69 -23.91 -5.20
N ALA A 664 -5.20 -22.68 -5.17
CA ALA A 664 -4.38 -21.48 -5.10
C ALA A 664 -3.57 -21.44 -3.79
N GLU A 665 -4.19 -21.87 -2.70
CA GLU A 665 -3.60 -21.94 -1.36
C GLU A 665 -2.44 -22.94 -1.31
N ALA A 666 -2.69 -24.19 -1.76
CA ALA A 666 -1.67 -25.23 -1.81
C ALA A 666 -0.57 -24.90 -2.83
N GLY A 667 -0.96 -24.42 -4.00
CA GLY A 667 -0.05 -23.98 -5.05
C GLY A 667 0.90 -22.90 -4.54
N SER A 668 0.40 -21.85 -3.88
CA SER A 668 1.23 -20.77 -3.33
C SER A 668 2.23 -21.31 -2.31
N ALA A 669 1.81 -22.22 -1.43
CA ALA A 669 2.72 -22.85 -0.48
C ALA A 669 3.86 -23.63 -1.16
N TRP A 670 3.57 -24.35 -2.26
CA TRP A 670 4.60 -25.03 -3.03
C TRP A 670 5.56 -24.09 -3.74
N THR A 671 5.07 -22.96 -4.28
CA THR A 671 5.94 -21.96 -4.93
C THR A 671 6.92 -21.32 -3.95
N LEU A 672 6.64 -21.34 -2.64
CA LEU A 672 7.61 -20.93 -1.62
C LEU A 672 8.83 -21.85 -1.55
N LEU A 673 8.68 -23.14 -1.88
CA LEU A 673 9.81 -24.08 -1.98
C LEU A 673 10.43 -24.09 -3.38
N TYR A 674 9.65 -23.75 -4.41
CA TYR A 674 10.06 -23.75 -5.80
C TYR A 674 9.74 -22.40 -6.48
N PRO A 675 10.53 -21.34 -6.22
CA PRO A 675 10.22 -19.96 -6.63
C PRO A 675 10.28 -19.70 -8.15
N ARG A 676 10.59 -20.71 -8.96
CA ARG A 676 10.53 -20.67 -10.44
C ARG A 676 9.16 -21.03 -11.00
N PHE A 677 8.19 -21.23 -10.11
CA PHE A 677 6.81 -21.53 -10.43
C PHE A 677 5.91 -20.49 -9.80
N GLN A 678 4.75 -20.28 -10.41
CA GLN A 678 3.74 -19.36 -9.91
C GLN A 678 2.33 -19.94 -10.05
N VAL A 679 1.41 -19.43 -9.23
CA VAL A 679 -0.01 -19.79 -9.28
C VAL A 679 -0.74 -18.86 -10.24
N VAL A 680 -1.51 -19.43 -11.14
CA VAL A 680 -2.42 -18.71 -12.04
C VAL A 680 -3.83 -19.27 -11.92
N ASN A 681 -4.84 -18.40 -12.03
CA ASN A 681 -6.24 -18.80 -11.96
C ASN A 681 -6.98 -18.36 -13.24
N PRO A 682 -7.00 -19.22 -14.29
CA PRO A 682 -7.66 -18.91 -15.56
C PRO A 682 -9.19 -19.12 -15.52
N PHE A 683 -9.75 -19.65 -14.43
CA PHE A 683 -11.14 -20.10 -14.40
C PHE A 683 -12.13 -18.93 -14.23
N PRO A 684 -13.21 -18.86 -15.05
CA PRO A 684 -14.10 -17.69 -15.14
C PRO A 684 -15.03 -17.50 -13.93
N ARG A 685 -15.19 -18.54 -13.11
CA ARG A 685 -15.72 -18.45 -11.74
C ARG A 685 -14.72 -19.14 -10.85
N GLN A 686 -14.41 -18.55 -9.71
CA GLN A 686 -13.58 -19.20 -8.71
C GLN A 686 -14.29 -20.47 -8.27
N VAL A 687 -13.78 -21.61 -8.71
CA VAL A 687 -14.35 -22.89 -8.33
C VAL A 687 -13.86 -23.17 -6.92
N ALA A 688 -14.69 -22.81 -5.96
CA ALA A 688 -14.48 -23.16 -4.56
C ALA A 688 -14.65 -24.68 -4.40
N ILE A 689 -13.66 -25.32 -3.80
CA ILE A 689 -13.65 -26.74 -3.51
C ILE A 689 -13.66 -26.90 -1.99
N PRO A 690 -14.68 -27.56 -1.42
CA PRO A 690 -14.75 -27.76 0.02
C PRO A 690 -13.69 -28.77 0.47
N LEU A 691 -13.01 -28.46 1.57
CA LEU A 691 -12.19 -29.40 2.32
C LEU A 691 -13.01 -30.01 3.46
N VAL A 692 -12.86 -31.31 3.66
CA VAL A 692 -13.65 -32.11 4.60
C VAL A 692 -12.77 -33.10 5.36
N TYR A 693 -13.23 -33.56 6.52
CA TYR A 693 -12.58 -34.64 7.25
C TYR A 693 -13.32 -35.97 7.04
N PRO A 694 -12.75 -36.94 6.28
CA PRO A 694 -13.36 -38.24 6.07
C PRO A 694 -13.17 -39.18 7.26
N PHE A 695 -14.20 -39.98 7.56
CA PHE A 695 -14.15 -41.03 8.58
C PHE A 695 -15.02 -42.23 8.21
N ASN A 696 -14.72 -43.37 8.84
CA ASN A 696 -15.51 -44.59 8.69
C ASN A 696 -16.59 -44.64 9.79
N GLY A 697 -17.78 -44.14 9.45
CA GLY A 697 -18.89 -43.99 10.39
C GLY A 697 -20.18 -44.69 9.94
N ARG A 698 -20.11 -45.92 9.37
CA ARG A 698 -21.31 -46.67 8.97
C ARG A 698 -22.34 -46.70 10.13
N ASN A 699 -23.42 -45.93 9.99
CA ASN A 699 -24.48 -45.71 11.00
C ASN A 699 -24.03 -45.09 12.34
N ASP A 700 -22.98 -44.28 12.36
CA ASP A 700 -22.50 -43.57 13.56
C ASP A 700 -22.92 -42.10 13.58
N ALA A 701 -24.20 -41.86 13.90
CA ALA A 701 -24.76 -40.51 14.04
C ALA A 701 -24.02 -39.65 15.09
N THR A 702 -23.49 -40.29 16.14
CA THR A 702 -22.78 -39.59 17.21
C THR A 702 -21.48 -38.98 16.72
N MET A 703 -20.72 -39.68 15.89
CA MET A 703 -19.49 -39.14 15.31
C MET A 703 -19.78 -38.02 14.30
N ASP A 704 -20.84 -38.14 13.48
CA ASP A 704 -21.20 -37.08 12.52
C ASP A 704 -21.52 -35.78 13.26
N GLU A 705 -22.47 -35.83 14.19
CA GLU A 705 -22.90 -34.66 14.94
C GLU A 705 -21.74 -34.04 15.71
N PHE A 706 -20.86 -34.88 16.27
CA PHE A 706 -19.69 -34.40 16.98
C PHE A 706 -18.72 -33.65 16.07
N ILE A 707 -18.32 -34.23 14.94
CA ILE A 707 -17.29 -33.61 14.08
C ILE A 707 -17.84 -32.36 13.38
N ASP A 708 -19.11 -32.37 12.97
CA ASP A 708 -19.77 -31.24 12.35
C ASP A 708 -19.86 -30.07 13.33
N HIS A 709 -20.33 -30.34 14.55
CA HIS A 709 -20.41 -29.32 15.59
C HIS A 709 -19.02 -28.82 16.00
N TRP A 710 -18.02 -29.71 16.06
CA TRP A 710 -16.65 -29.31 16.34
C TRP A 710 -16.11 -28.35 15.28
N VAL A 711 -16.28 -28.67 13.98
CA VAL A 711 -15.90 -27.81 12.87
C VAL A 711 -16.62 -26.46 12.94
N GLU A 712 -17.92 -26.46 13.20
CA GLU A 712 -18.72 -25.22 13.35
C GLU A 712 -18.20 -24.35 14.50
N LEU A 713 -17.95 -24.94 15.67
CA LEU A 713 -17.39 -24.23 16.82
C LEU A 713 -16.01 -23.62 16.51
N LYS A 714 -15.12 -24.36 15.80
CA LYS A 714 -13.80 -23.85 15.41
C LYS A 714 -13.87 -22.72 14.35
N LYS A 715 -14.94 -22.64 13.57
CA LYS A 715 -15.21 -21.47 12.71
C LYS A 715 -15.67 -20.28 13.53
N LEU A 716 -16.60 -20.49 14.46
CA LEU A 716 -17.21 -19.44 15.27
C LEU A 716 -16.25 -18.83 16.29
N ASP A 717 -15.38 -19.65 16.90
CA ASP A 717 -14.39 -19.18 17.88
C ASP A 717 -13.14 -18.55 17.26
N GLY A 718 -13.03 -18.57 15.92
CA GLY A 718 -11.92 -17.99 15.16
C GLY A 718 -10.68 -18.87 15.04
N THR A 719 -10.68 -20.09 15.59
CA THR A 719 -9.54 -21.04 15.52
C THR A 719 -9.14 -21.32 14.08
N ILE A 720 -10.10 -21.60 13.19
CA ILE A 720 -9.79 -21.87 11.77
C ILE A 720 -9.15 -20.63 11.12
N ASN A 721 -9.60 -19.43 11.46
CA ASN A 721 -9.01 -18.19 10.93
C ASN A 721 -7.58 -17.97 11.44
N GLU A 722 -7.30 -18.27 12.71
CA GLU A 722 -5.95 -18.21 13.29
C GLU A 722 -4.98 -19.18 12.57
N VAL A 723 -5.40 -20.43 12.41
CA VAL A 723 -4.61 -21.47 11.75
C VAL A 723 -4.44 -21.15 10.25
N TYR A 724 -5.48 -20.61 9.60
CA TYR A 724 -5.42 -20.14 8.21
C TYR A 724 -4.45 -18.97 8.04
N ASP A 725 -4.55 -17.96 8.90
CA ASP A 725 -3.67 -16.79 8.91
C ASP A 725 -2.19 -17.21 9.02
N TYR A 726 -1.88 -18.18 9.87
CA TYR A 726 -0.52 -18.70 10.02
C TYR A 726 -0.07 -19.56 8.83
N TRP A 727 -0.76 -20.67 8.53
CA TRP A 727 -0.29 -21.67 7.57
C TRP A 727 -0.50 -21.30 6.10
N ILE A 728 -1.54 -20.53 5.80
CA ILE A 728 -1.93 -20.19 4.42
C ILE A 728 -1.43 -18.79 4.05
N LEU A 729 -1.64 -17.81 4.93
CA LEU A 729 -1.22 -16.42 4.70
C LEU A 729 0.18 -16.09 5.25
N GLY A 730 0.81 -16.99 6.00
CA GLY A 730 2.16 -16.78 6.56
C GLY A 730 2.22 -15.73 7.67
N LYS A 731 1.10 -15.30 8.24
CA LYS A 731 1.08 -14.27 9.30
C LYS A 731 1.69 -14.83 10.58
N GLY A 732 2.70 -14.14 11.10
CA GLY A 732 3.40 -14.55 12.33
C GLY A 732 4.38 -15.71 12.13
N SER A 733 4.65 -16.15 10.89
CA SER A 733 5.67 -17.15 10.59
C SER A 733 7.09 -16.60 10.79
N GLU A 734 7.27 -15.29 10.64
CA GLU A 734 8.51 -14.59 10.97
C GLU A 734 8.50 -14.19 12.45
N LYS A 735 9.51 -14.65 13.21
CA LYS A 735 9.76 -14.08 14.54
C LYS A 735 10.11 -12.60 14.35
N LYS A 736 9.25 -11.70 14.81
CA LYS A 736 9.60 -10.28 14.92
C LYS A 736 10.71 -10.16 15.97
N GLU A 737 11.95 -10.15 15.50
CA GLU A 737 13.08 -9.72 16.32
C GLU A 737 12.78 -8.29 16.78
N PRO A 738 12.93 -7.97 18.07
CA PRO A 738 12.71 -6.62 18.54
C PRO A 738 13.64 -5.66 17.78
N ARG A 739 13.10 -4.50 17.42
CA ARG A 739 13.78 -3.58 16.52
C ARG A 739 15.13 -3.13 17.09
N TRP A 740 16.19 -3.17 16.27
CA TRP A 740 17.53 -2.75 16.68
C TRP A 740 17.51 -1.30 17.18
N SER A 741 18.02 -1.07 18.39
CA SER A 741 18.17 0.27 18.95
C SER A 741 19.45 0.38 19.76
N VAL A 742 19.96 1.60 19.93
CA VAL A 742 21.16 1.82 20.75
C VAL A 742 20.92 1.37 22.19
N ILE A 743 19.73 1.66 22.74
CA ILE A 743 19.39 1.29 24.12
C ILE A 743 19.34 -0.23 24.35
N ARG A 744 18.85 -1.00 23.36
CA ARG A 744 18.74 -2.47 23.45
C ARG A 744 20.03 -3.17 23.05
N ASN A 745 20.56 -2.85 21.87
CA ASN A 745 21.61 -3.66 21.22
C ASN A 745 23.03 -3.15 21.47
N VAL A 746 23.20 -1.89 21.87
CA VAL A 746 24.53 -1.32 22.19
C VAL A 746 24.71 -1.18 23.70
N LEU A 747 23.70 -0.66 24.40
CA LEU A 747 23.76 -0.37 25.84
C LEU A 747 23.19 -1.51 26.71
N GLY A 748 22.33 -2.37 26.17
CA GLY A 748 21.73 -3.49 26.92
C GLY A 748 20.81 -3.06 28.06
N TRP A 749 20.24 -1.85 28.01
CA TRP A 749 19.40 -1.32 29.09
C TRP A 749 17.97 -1.89 29.07
N ILE A 750 17.57 -2.48 27.95
CA ILE A 750 16.29 -3.18 27.78
C ILE A 750 16.53 -4.50 27.05
N ASN A 751 15.75 -5.53 27.39
CA ASN A 751 15.82 -6.87 26.80
C ASN A 751 14.96 -6.98 25.56
#